data_AF-A0A960BKB3-F1
#
_entry.id   AF-A0A960BKB3-F1
#
_cell.length_a   1.000
_cell.length_b   1.000
_cell.length_c   1.000
_cell.angle_alpha   90.00
_cell.angle_beta   90.00
_cell.angle_gamma   90.00
#
_symmetry.space_group_name_H-M   'P 1'
#
loop_
_entity.id
_entity.type
_entity.pdbx_description
1 polymer ?
#
loop_
_entity_poly.entity_id
_entity_poly.type
_entity_poly.pdbx_seq_one_letter_code
_entity_poly.pdbx_strand_id
1 'polypeptide(L)'
;MRAALRYPLAALVAAVSVVLLLGLLLTSPAARADENTFISTWRTTTDGETITLPLVNGYTYNFTIDWGDGSEIQTVDAYNSANREHVYATAGDHEVRIDGQIGGFRFANGGDKANLIDISQWGSFEMGSQGQQFYGAANLDVSATDSPDMDGASLASAFKGTGLTNVSGMSDWDVSKVTSFVGMFESAGAFTGDLAGWSLGTDESVTDPVDASRMFASAVAFNGSVADWDVSRVKKLDTMFNQADSFDQDLTSWTLPSFDSIPESVDVTINEFLWNADAFNSPILNWDLSRFSSMRRFFMQTPSFNQDLSTWTLPTDPSLDVDYTSMFEEATAFNNDSLAGWDVSRGTNFLAMFKKATAFNGDITSWQLSTDPGDSVSLREMFRGASAFDRDIGGWDVSRVNTLQNTFYEASAFDQDISGWDVSGTFNFTNTFREATSFDQDLGPWDVSHGSFFTNMFNGAQLSPQNYDSLLMGWTTLDLTLGKNISFGSSNYSPAAAEAHAKLTDPVGSGGFQWTITQEGGVVAAAPTAVSAIPGNAAVTVSWTPSDNNGGSEITSYTASAAGTDQSCTTAPEASSCVVTGLSNGSQYTFEVVATTAIGDSPPGTSAAVTPRTVPDAPTAVSGVAGDGQVTVTWEAPASDGGAAITAYTAQAVEGGQTCTSAGDTASCTVTGLSNGTRYSFTVQAENVAGMSAPSAASAAVTPTAPAPTPTTVSPSPTGFPSPTTSPTTSPSSSPTSRWNPPPPELVGVCGPSSCAGADLSGMDLSGLDLAGVDFEGADFAGCSLEGADLEGANLGSADLTGCDLTGADLRGAVLTDADFTGADLGDADLRGASPTGAQLTSAGSGPGMRGTDFSDATLRGTLIGAQDLREVSLTGATLTGTDLRGASIEDSALKAARLKHTQLHGATLTGVTLDRARIKDTSLARARLRQVSLYGAELHDVSFARASVRKLDMRRAHATSVSFSRARLAGLRAARSSIDGLSLAHARRVLRVNLSGSTLTGLAPTPPRSAASRSAALKMDATVRTLRRLADFGFRVSAASAKPGNG
;
A
#
# COMPACT_ATOMS: atom_id res chain seq x y z
N MET A 1 -24.91 16.75 75.58
CA MET A 1 -25.19 17.94 76.43
C MET A 1 -25.83 19.03 75.56
N ARG A 2 -26.20 20.18 76.17
CA ARG A 2 -26.63 21.44 75.53
C ARG A 2 -25.67 21.88 74.41
N ALA A 3 -26.02 22.72 73.42
CA ALA A 3 -27.31 23.15 72.85
C ALA A 3 -27.00 23.89 71.51
N ALA A 4 -27.99 24.10 70.64
CA ALA A 4 -27.81 24.81 69.37
C ALA A 4 -28.08 26.32 69.48
N LEU A 5 -27.36 27.13 68.69
CA LEU A 5 -27.65 28.54 68.42
C LEU A 5 -27.93 28.74 66.92
N ARG A 6 -28.87 29.63 66.60
CA ARG A 6 -29.34 29.96 65.25
C ARG A 6 -29.25 31.47 65.01
N TYR A 7 -29.37 31.86 63.74
CA TYR A 7 -29.60 33.22 63.20
C TYR A 7 -28.38 34.16 63.13
N PRO A 8 -28.33 35.08 62.14
CA PRO A 8 -28.95 35.02 60.80
C PRO A 8 -28.05 35.48 59.63
N LEU A 9 -28.36 34.98 58.42
CA LEU A 9 -27.79 35.45 57.14
C LEU A 9 -28.03 36.96 56.84
N ALA A 10 -29.01 37.57 57.50
CA ALA A 10 -29.51 38.92 57.18
C ALA A 10 -28.46 40.04 57.33
N ALA A 11 -27.46 39.88 58.21
CA ALA A 11 -26.44 40.90 58.45
C ALA A 11 -25.43 41.03 57.29
N LEU A 12 -25.13 39.93 56.60
CA LEU A 12 -24.14 39.92 55.52
C LEU A 12 -24.69 40.58 54.24
N VAL A 13 -25.95 40.31 53.91
CA VAL A 13 -26.65 40.91 52.76
C VAL A 13 -26.71 42.44 52.91
N ALA A 14 -27.05 42.94 54.10
CA ALA A 14 -27.15 44.37 54.36
C ALA A 14 -25.81 45.13 54.18
N ALA A 15 -24.67 44.48 54.48
CA ALA A 15 -23.35 45.09 54.29
C ALA A 15 -23.00 45.23 52.79
N VAL A 16 -23.28 44.21 51.98
CA VAL A 16 -22.99 44.21 50.53
C VAL A 16 -23.86 45.25 49.80
N SER A 17 -25.16 45.37 50.14
CA SER A 17 -26.05 46.35 49.52
C SER A 17 -25.64 47.82 49.74
N VAL A 18 -24.99 48.14 50.86
CA VAL A 18 -24.53 49.51 51.15
C VAL A 18 -23.29 49.89 50.34
N VAL A 19 -22.41 48.92 50.04
CA VAL A 19 -21.24 49.15 49.16
C VAL A 19 -21.69 49.39 47.72
N LEU A 20 -22.65 48.59 47.21
CA LEU A 20 -23.20 48.82 45.86
C LEU A 20 -23.92 50.17 45.71
N LEU A 21 -24.63 50.66 46.75
CA LEU A 21 -25.35 51.94 46.65
C LEU A 21 -24.44 53.18 46.66
N LEU A 22 -23.22 53.09 47.19
CA LEU A 22 -22.30 54.24 47.31
C LEU A 22 -21.41 54.46 46.08
N GLY A 23 -21.28 53.48 45.18
CA GLY A 23 -20.60 53.66 43.88
C GLY A 23 -21.40 54.44 42.84
N LEU A 24 -22.70 54.67 43.07
CA LEU A 24 -23.67 55.05 42.04
C LEU A 24 -23.91 56.58 41.93
N LEU A 25 -22.97 57.41 42.41
CA LEU A 25 -23.19 58.85 42.63
C LEU A 25 -22.03 59.78 42.21
N LEU A 26 -21.23 59.40 41.21
CA LEU A 26 -20.31 60.29 40.49
C LEU A 26 -20.41 60.08 38.97
N THR A 27 -21.34 60.80 38.32
CA THR A 27 -21.53 60.74 36.86
C THR A 27 -20.72 61.81 36.13
N SER A 28 -19.72 61.39 35.34
CA SER A 28 -19.42 62.03 34.06
C SER A 28 -20.33 61.42 32.99
N PRO A 29 -20.95 62.20 32.09
CA PRO A 29 -21.88 61.67 31.08
C PRO A 29 -21.16 61.09 29.83
N ALA A 30 -20.03 60.42 30.04
CA ALA A 30 -19.24 59.75 29.01
C ALA A 30 -18.64 58.47 29.59
N ALA A 31 -18.53 57.42 28.77
CA ALA A 31 -18.00 56.10 29.14
C ALA A 31 -18.73 55.38 30.30
N ARG A 32 -20.05 55.23 30.18
CA ARG A 32 -20.55 53.84 30.10
C ARG A 32 -20.34 53.41 28.65
N ALA A 33 -19.69 52.27 28.41
CA ALA A 33 -19.89 51.58 27.15
C ALA A 33 -21.37 51.18 27.08
N ASP A 34 -22.00 51.32 25.92
CA ASP A 34 -23.27 50.65 25.68
C ASP A 34 -22.96 49.20 25.32
N GLU A 35 -23.66 48.26 25.95
CA GLU A 35 -23.40 46.81 25.82
C GLU A 35 -23.78 46.28 24.42
N ASN A 36 -24.32 47.15 23.56
CA ASN A 36 -24.69 46.86 22.17
C ASN A 36 -23.70 47.45 21.14
N THR A 37 -22.77 48.34 21.53
CA THR A 37 -21.85 48.97 20.57
C THR A 37 -20.82 47.95 20.04
N PHE A 38 -20.67 47.81 18.73
CA PHE A 38 -19.50 47.12 18.14
C PHE A 38 -18.31 48.09 18.14
N ILE A 39 -17.15 47.66 18.67
CA ILE A 39 -15.94 48.50 18.78
C ILE A 39 -14.76 47.76 18.15
N SER A 40 -14.09 48.45 17.22
CA SER A 40 -12.94 47.91 16.48
C SER A 40 -11.87 48.98 16.26
N THR A 41 -10.60 48.58 16.25
CA THR A 41 -9.48 49.51 15.99
C THR A 41 -8.96 49.32 14.57
N TRP A 42 -8.85 50.43 13.82
CA TRP A 42 -8.37 50.46 12.44
C TRP A 42 -7.15 51.37 12.33
N ARG A 43 -6.05 50.84 11.78
CA ARG A 43 -4.78 51.54 11.57
C ARG A 43 -4.69 52.09 10.15
N THR A 44 -4.51 53.41 10.01
CA THR A 44 -4.06 54.03 8.76
C THR A 44 -2.55 54.28 8.79
N THR A 45 -1.87 54.02 7.67
CA THR A 45 -0.41 54.13 7.56
C THR A 45 0.07 55.45 6.95
N THR A 46 -0.83 56.18 6.29
CA THR A 46 -0.58 57.42 5.56
C THR A 46 -1.66 58.48 5.81
N ASP A 47 -1.28 59.75 5.73
CA ASP A 47 -2.23 60.87 5.87
C ASP A 47 -3.15 60.92 4.63
N GLY A 48 -4.47 60.93 4.84
CA GLY A 48 -5.46 60.89 3.75
C GLY A 48 -5.82 59.47 3.28
N GLU A 49 -5.49 58.44 4.05
CA GLU A 49 -5.86 57.04 3.78
C GLU A 49 -7.35 56.78 4.08
N THR A 50 -8.00 55.98 3.24
CA THR A 50 -9.42 55.62 3.35
C THR A 50 -9.58 54.28 4.08
N ILE A 51 -10.57 54.18 4.97
CA ILE A 51 -11.04 52.89 5.54
C ILE A 51 -12.44 52.58 5.04
N THR A 52 -12.65 51.34 4.63
CA THR A 52 -13.87 50.81 4.01
C THR A 52 -14.46 49.67 4.83
N LEU A 53 -15.65 49.84 5.39
CA LEU A 53 -16.35 48.76 6.10
C LEU A 53 -16.81 47.66 5.12
N PRO A 54 -16.50 46.37 5.37
CA PRO A 54 -16.68 45.26 4.43
C PRO A 54 -18.12 44.71 4.41
N LEU A 55 -19.10 45.61 4.28
CA LEU A 55 -20.54 45.31 4.34
C LEU A 55 -21.02 44.50 3.13
N VAL A 56 -21.73 43.40 3.36
CA VAL A 56 -22.30 42.58 2.27
C VAL A 56 -23.55 43.24 1.66
N ASN A 57 -23.59 43.30 0.34
CA ASN A 57 -24.75 43.77 -0.43
C ASN A 57 -25.99 42.89 -0.20
N GLY A 58 -27.15 43.51 0.01
CA GLY A 58 -28.44 42.83 0.12
C GLY A 58 -28.96 42.63 1.55
N TYR A 59 -28.11 42.87 2.56
CA TYR A 59 -28.57 43.07 3.94
C TYR A 59 -29.18 44.46 4.09
N THR A 60 -30.08 44.64 5.07
CA THR A 60 -30.67 45.94 5.41
C THR A 60 -30.03 46.43 6.71
N TYR A 61 -29.13 47.40 6.59
CA TYR A 61 -28.42 47.96 7.75
C TYR A 61 -29.21 49.08 8.42
N ASN A 62 -29.07 49.18 9.74
CA ASN A 62 -29.65 50.24 10.57
C ASN A 62 -28.75 50.52 11.79
N PHE A 63 -27.77 51.42 11.60
CA PHE A 63 -26.78 51.77 12.61
C PHE A 63 -26.23 53.20 12.43
N THR A 64 -25.52 53.70 13.44
CA THR A 64 -24.66 54.90 13.36
C THR A 64 -23.19 54.54 13.53
N ILE A 65 -22.28 55.21 12.80
CA ILE A 65 -20.82 55.06 12.92
C ILE A 65 -20.22 56.34 13.52
N ASP A 66 -19.44 56.19 14.60
CA ASP A 66 -18.38 57.13 14.98
C ASP A 66 -17.04 56.55 14.49
N TRP A 67 -16.25 57.37 13.79
CA TRP A 67 -14.95 56.97 13.23
C TRP A 67 -13.77 57.31 14.15
N GLY A 68 -14.01 57.89 15.33
CA GLY A 68 -12.98 58.11 16.36
C GLY A 68 -12.05 59.31 16.12
N ASP A 69 -12.12 59.96 14.95
CA ASP A 69 -11.34 61.17 14.60
C ASP A 69 -12.03 62.49 14.98
N GLY A 70 -13.25 62.44 15.53
CA GLY A 70 -14.06 63.61 15.86
C GLY A 70 -14.84 64.21 14.67
N SER A 71 -14.98 63.47 13.57
CA SER A 71 -15.92 63.78 12.48
C SER A 71 -17.39 63.65 12.91
N GLU A 72 -18.32 64.04 12.04
CA GLU A 72 -19.77 63.95 12.33
C GLU A 72 -20.27 62.50 12.21
N ILE A 73 -20.92 62.00 13.26
CA ILE A 73 -21.45 60.64 13.35
C ILE A 73 -22.37 60.33 12.16
N GLN A 74 -22.05 59.26 11.41
CA GLN A 74 -22.75 58.93 10.17
C GLN A 74 -23.91 57.96 10.43
N THR A 75 -25.14 58.34 10.04
CA THR A 75 -26.32 57.47 10.13
C THR A 75 -26.49 56.64 8.85
N VAL A 76 -26.83 55.35 9.00
CA VAL A 76 -27.01 54.39 7.90
C VAL A 76 -28.41 53.77 7.96
N ASP A 77 -29.40 54.49 7.42
CA ASP A 77 -30.79 54.06 7.32
C ASP A 77 -31.05 53.16 6.09
N ALA A 78 -31.50 51.93 6.32
CA ALA A 78 -32.19 51.06 5.35
C ALA A 78 -31.52 50.97 3.95
N TYR A 79 -30.20 50.91 3.91
CA TYR A 79 -29.42 51.24 2.73
C TYR A 79 -29.11 50.03 1.83
N ASN A 80 -29.21 50.22 0.50
CA ASN A 80 -28.94 49.19 -0.51
C ASN A 80 -27.84 49.66 -1.50
N SER A 81 -26.63 49.87 -0.99
CA SER A 81 -25.41 49.91 -1.82
C SER A 81 -24.19 49.48 -1.02
N ALA A 82 -23.16 49.01 -1.72
CA ALA A 82 -21.88 48.63 -1.15
C ALA A 82 -21.19 49.80 -0.42
N ASN A 83 -20.34 49.42 0.52
CA ASN A 83 -19.31 50.22 1.20
C ASN A 83 -19.79 51.43 2.03
N ARG A 84 -19.15 51.58 3.20
CA ARG A 84 -19.05 52.85 3.93
C ARG A 84 -17.58 53.18 4.05
N GLU A 85 -17.21 54.35 3.52
CA GLU A 85 -15.83 54.80 3.34
C GLU A 85 -15.63 56.09 4.13
N HIS A 86 -14.51 56.20 4.85
CA HIS A 86 -14.10 57.41 5.57
C HIS A 86 -12.61 57.68 5.35
N VAL A 87 -12.23 58.95 5.23
CA VAL A 87 -10.88 59.39 4.88
C VAL A 87 -10.23 60.05 6.09
N TYR A 88 -9.24 59.39 6.69
CA TYR A 88 -8.58 59.91 7.88
C TYR A 88 -7.54 60.97 7.51
N ALA A 89 -7.69 62.16 8.09
CA ALA A 89 -6.81 63.30 7.78
C ALA A 89 -5.35 63.11 8.25
N THR A 90 -5.11 62.17 9.17
CA THR A 90 -3.79 61.82 9.70
C THR A 90 -3.65 60.31 9.88
N ALA A 91 -2.47 59.76 9.60
CA ALA A 91 -2.11 58.38 9.93
C ALA A 91 -2.22 58.11 11.45
N GLY A 92 -2.63 56.90 11.83
CA GLY A 92 -2.79 56.52 13.23
C GLY A 92 -3.66 55.29 13.45
N ASP A 93 -3.89 54.95 14.71
CA ASP A 93 -4.85 53.92 15.14
C ASP A 93 -6.13 54.61 15.59
N HIS A 94 -7.26 54.26 14.98
CA HIS A 94 -8.56 54.92 15.18
C HIS A 94 -9.59 53.91 15.71
N GLU A 95 -10.28 54.29 16.80
CA GLU A 95 -11.34 53.48 17.39
C GLU A 95 -12.67 53.76 16.67
N VAL A 96 -13.13 52.80 15.86
CA VAL A 96 -14.41 52.87 15.15
C VAL A 96 -15.49 52.21 16.01
N ARG A 97 -16.52 53.00 16.36
CA ARG A 97 -17.63 52.59 17.23
C ARG A 97 -18.92 52.58 16.41
N ILE A 98 -19.67 51.48 16.46
CA ILE A 98 -20.89 51.32 15.66
C ILE A 98 -22.05 50.90 16.57
N ASP A 99 -23.07 51.76 16.62
CA ASP A 99 -24.28 51.57 17.43
C ASP A 99 -25.46 51.17 16.54
N GLY A 100 -25.99 49.97 16.73
CA GLY A 100 -27.14 49.44 16.00
C GLY A 100 -26.93 48.04 15.45
N GLN A 101 -27.87 47.59 14.60
CA GLN A 101 -27.84 46.25 14.02
C GLN A 101 -26.85 46.23 12.84
N ILE A 102 -25.67 45.68 13.09
CA ILE A 102 -24.60 45.47 12.12
C ILE A 102 -24.17 44.00 12.12
N GLY A 103 -23.74 43.50 10.97
CA GLY A 103 -23.29 42.12 10.86
C GLY A 103 -22.96 41.72 9.43
N GLY A 104 -22.58 40.46 9.26
CA GLY A 104 -22.29 39.90 7.94
C GLY A 104 -21.17 40.63 7.19
N PHE A 105 -20.10 41.04 7.90
CA PHE A 105 -18.85 41.46 7.26
C PHE A 105 -18.34 40.37 6.30
N ARG A 106 -17.63 40.78 5.24
CA ARG A 106 -17.00 39.81 4.31
C ARG A 106 -15.85 40.40 3.47
N PHE A 107 -14.62 40.31 3.96
CA PHE A 107 -13.41 40.70 3.20
C PHE A 107 -13.07 39.79 1.99
N ALA A 108 -13.90 38.80 1.67
CA ALA A 108 -13.68 37.84 0.58
C ALA A 108 -13.46 38.46 -0.82
N ASN A 109 -13.86 39.72 -1.02
CA ASN A 109 -13.75 40.43 -2.30
C ASN A 109 -12.78 41.64 -2.27
N GLY A 110 -12.03 41.85 -1.18
CA GLY A 110 -11.16 43.01 -0.98
C GLY A 110 -11.51 43.80 0.29
N GLY A 111 -11.24 45.10 0.29
CA GLY A 111 -11.40 45.98 1.45
C GLY A 111 -10.20 45.95 2.39
N ASP A 112 -10.23 46.84 3.39
CA ASP A 112 -9.04 47.28 4.15
C ASP A 112 -8.72 46.36 5.33
N LYS A 113 -8.68 45.06 5.05
CA LYS A 113 -8.53 43.97 6.03
C LYS A 113 -7.16 43.93 6.74
N ALA A 114 -6.16 44.59 6.17
CA ALA A 114 -4.85 44.76 6.82
C ALA A 114 -4.83 45.96 7.78
N ASN A 115 -5.84 46.84 7.68
CA ASN A 115 -5.99 48.02 8.50
C ASN A 115 -6.81 47.72 9.77
N LEU A 116 -7.77 46.80 9.71
CA LEU A 116 -8.40 46.25 10.93
C LEU A 116 -7.34 45.51 11.76
N ILE A 117 -7.09 45.96 12.99
CA ILE A 117 -6.06 45.41 13.88
C ILE A 117 -6.59 44.84 15.19
N ASP A 118 -7.78 45.24 15.65
CA ASP A 118 -8.37 44.71 16.89
C ASP A 118 -9.90 44.79 16.86
N ILE A 119 -10.56 43.86 17.53
CA ILE A 119 -11.98 43.92 17.92
C ILE A 119 -12.03 43.86 19.44
N SER A 120 -12.45 44.96 20.07
CA SER A 120 -12.41 45.16 21.52
C SER A 120 -13.78 45.06 22.21
N GLN A 121 -14.87 45.10 21.44
CA GLN A 121 -16.22 44.76 21.90
C GLN A 121 -17.06 44.30 20.70
N TRP A 122 -17.78 43.20 20.82
CA TRP A 122 -18.69 42.71 19.78
C TRP A 122 -20.04 43.41 19.80
N GLY A 123 -20.62 43.64 20.98
CA GLY A 123 -21.95 44.24 21.12
C GLY A 123 -23.01 43.49 20.33
N SER A 124 -23.90 44.21 19.63
CA SER A 124 -24.92 43.61 18.75
C SER A 124 -24.42 43.30 17.33
N PHE A 125 -23.21 42.74 17.19
CA PHE A 125 -22.65 42.30 15.91
C PHE A 125 -23.14 40.89 15.54
N GLU A 126 -23.88 40.77 14.43
CA GLU A 126 -24.32 39.48 13.89
C GLU A 126 -23.24 38.85 13.01
N MET A 127 -22.71 37.68 13.40
CA MET A 127 -21.68 36.98 12.63
C MET A 127 -22.15 36.56 11.23
N GLY A 128 -23.42 36.21 11.10
CA GLY A 128 -24.11 36.04 9.81
C GLY A 128 -23.73 34.80 9.00
N SER A 129 -24.54 34.49 7.98
CA SER A 129 -24.53 33.22 7.25
C SER A 129 -23.58 33.14 6.04
N GLN A 130 -22.81 34.20 5.76
CA GLN A 130 -22.03 34.31 4.52
C GLN A 130 -20.66 33.62 4.54
N GLY A 131 -20.08 33.43 5.74
CA GLY A 131 -18.68 33.05 5.92
C GLY A 131 -17.70 34.14 5.46
N GLN A 132 -16.40 33.87 5.63
CA GLN A 132 -15.29 34.72 5.21
C GLN A 132 -15.29 36.14 5.82
N GLN A 133 -15.78 36.28 7.05
CA GLN A 133 -15.99 37.56 7.73
C GLN A 133 -14.69 38.37 7.85
N PHE A 134 -13.65 37.76 8.45
CA PHE A 134 -12.32 38.33 8.71
C PHE A 134 -11.24 37.72 7.78
N TYR A 135 -11.65 37.22 6.61
CA TYR A 135 -10.82 36.45 5.69
C TYR A 135 -9.54 37.17 5.24
N GLY A 136 -8.39 36.69 5.70
CA GLY A 136 -7.07 37.26 5.42
C GLY A 136 -6.83 38.62 6.08
N ALA A 137 -7.49 38.91 7.20
CA ALA A 137 -7.18 40.05 8.06
C ALA A 137 -5.91 39.74 8.89
N ALA A 138 -4.75 39.79 8.21
CA ALA A 138 -3.48 39.28 8.74
C ALA A 138 -2.91 40.06 9.95
N ASN A 139 -3.47 41.22 10.27
CA ASN A 139 -3.08 42.04 11.42
C ASN A 139 -4.14 42.10 12.54
N LEU A 140 -5.28 41.41 12.36
CA LEU A 140 -6.38 41.38 13.34
C LEU A 140 -6.01 40.56 14.57
N ASP A 141 -6.28 41.11 15.75
CA ASP A 141 -6.43 40.40 17.02
C ASP A 141 -7.83 40.61 17.63
N VAL A 142 -8.19 39.91 18.72
CA VAL A 142 -9.52 40.06 19.37
C VAL A 142 -9.36 40.22 20.88
N SER A 143 -9.17 41.47 21.32
CA SER A 143 -9.12 41.83 22.74
C SER A 143 -10.49 41.78 23.46
N ALA A 144 -11.58 41.67 22.71
CA ALA A 144 -12.96 41.59 23.22
C ALA A 144 -13.17 40.45 24.23
N THR A 145 -13.94 40.74 25.29
CA THR A 145 -14.34 39.78 26.34
C THR A 145 -15.82 39.41 26.30
N ASP A 146 -16.55 39.89 25.30
CA ASP A 146 -17.93 39.54 24.99
C ASP A 146 -18.00 38.63 23.74
N SER A 147 -19.21 38.23 23.35
CA SER A 147 -19.46 37.30 22.24
C SER A 147 -20.37 37.95 21.18
N PRO A 148 -20.10 37.76 19.87
CA PRO A 148 -21.03 38.18 18.81
C PRO A 148 -22.29 37.31 18.78
N ASP A 149 -23.33 37.79 18.10
CA ASP A 149 -24.53 36.98 17.85
C ASP A 149 -24.24 35.91 16.78
N MET A 150 -24.52 34.66 17.12
CA MET A 150 -24.29 33.46 16.33
C MET A 150 -25.59 32.86 15.74
N ASP A 151 -26.78 33.46 15.95
CA ASP A 151 -28.03 32.90 15.44
C ASP A 151 -28.06 32.89 13.90
N GLY A 152 -28.11 31.68 13.32
CA GLY A 152 -27.99 31.48 11.87
C GLY A 152 -26.59 31.77 11.28
N ALA A 153 -25.55 31.86 12.11
CA ALA A 153 -24.19 32.14 11.66
C ALA A 153 -23.52 30.97 10.92
N SER A 154 -22.57 31.33 10.05
CA SER A 154 -21.67 30.40 9.35
C SER A 154 -20.24 30.89 9.53
N LEU A 155 -19.41 30.08 10.20
CA LEU A 155 -18.01 30.40 10.51
C LEU A 155 -17.04 29.89 9.42
N ALA A 156 -17.58 29.47 8.27
CA ALA A 156 -16.83 28.99 7.12
C ALA A 156 -15.76 30.01 6.68
N SER A 157 -14.48 29.66 6.91
CA SER A 157 -13.31 30.50 6.64
C SER A 157 -13.36 31.89 7.29
N ALA A 158 -14.04 32.03 8.44
CA ALA A 158 -14.26 33.32 9.10
C ALA A 158 -12.95 34.03 9.47
N PHE A 159 -11.99 33.32 10.05
CA PHE A 159 -10.67 33.82 10.49
C PHE A 159 -9.52 33.20 9.67
N LYS A 160 -9.81 32.67 8.47
CA LYS A 160 -8.82 32.05 7.59
C LYS A 160 -7.72 33.05 7.22
N GLY A 161 -6.45 32.70 7.49
CA GLY A 161 -5.29 33.55 7.22
C GLY A 161 -5.23 34.83 8.04
N THR A 162 -5.74 34.82 9.28
CA THR A 162 -5.60 35.93 10.24
C THR A 162 -4.32 35.81 11.08
N GLY A 163 -3.94 36.90 11.75
CA GLY A 163 -2.76 36.99 12.61
C GLY A 163 -3.04 36.85 14.11
N LEU A 164 -4.19 36.27 14.48
CA LEU A 164 -4.68 36.19 15.86
C LEU A 164 -3.62 35.63 16.84
N THR A 165 -3.36 36.35 17.94
CA THR A 165 -2.49 35.95 19.06
C THR A 165 -3.10 36.16 20.44
N ASN A 166 -4.05 37.08 20.58
CA ASN A 166 -4.82 37.38 21.78
C ASN A 166 -6.32 37.21 21.48
N VAL A 167 -6.90 36.16 22.05
CA VAL A 167 -8.29 35.72 21.77
C VAL A 167 -9.00 35.24 23.04
N SER A 168 -8.64 35.80 24.20
CA SER A 168 -9.04 35.31 25.53
C SER A 168 -10.55 35.37 25.84
N GLY A 169 -11.36 36.00 24.98
CA GLY A 169 -12.83 35.98 25.05
C GLY A 169 -13.51 34.98 24.11
N MET A 170 -12.78 34.23 23.28
CA MET A 170 -13.38 33.30 22.31
C MET A 170 -13.91 32.01 22.96
N SER A 171 -13.43 31.61 24.13
CA SER A 171 -13.86 30.39 24.83
C SER A 171 -15.37 30.34 25.11
N ASP A 172 -15.97 31.51 25.34
CA ASP A 172 -17.32 31.66 25.89
C ASP A 172 -18.39 31.86 24.79
N TRP A 173 -18.01 31.70 23.51
CA TRP A 173 -18.91 31.87 22.36
C TRP A 173 -19.89 30.71 22.21
N ASP A 174 -21.20 31.02 22.16
CA ASP A 174 -22.24 30.03 21.87
C ASP A 174 -22.24 29.61 20.39
N VAL A 175 -21.45 28.60 20.06
CA VAL A 175 -21.39 27.97 18.73
C VAL A 175 -22.38 26.80 18.56
N SER A 176 -23.30 26.58 19.52
CA SER A 176 -24.21 25.42 19.54
C SER A 176 -25.20 25.36 18.37
N LYS A 177 -25.39 26.47 17.65
CA LYS A 177 -26.25 26.55 16.45
C LYS A 177 -25.49 26.54 15.13
N VAL A 178 -24.17 26.66 15.15
CA VAL A 178 -23.37 26.81 13.93
C VAL A 178 -23.20 25.45 13.22
N THR A 179 -23.52 25.42 11.92
CA THR A 179 -23.46 24.21 11.09
C THR A 179 -22.18 24.09 10.26
N SER A 180 -21.41 25.16 10.13
CA SER A 180 -20.23 25.20 9.26
C SER A 180 -19.08 25.97 9.90
N PHE A 181 -18.02 25.24 10.21
CA PHE A 181 -16.73 25.74 10.69
C PHE A 181 -15.64 25.57 9.62
N VAL A 182 -16.05 25.34 8.37
CA VAL A 182 -15.17 24.86 7.28
C VAL A 182 -14.01 25.82 7.02
N GLY A 183 -12.80 25.40 7.37
CA GLY A 183 -11.59 26.21 7.26
C GLY A 183 -11.56 27.45 8.18
N MET A 184 -12.30 27.48 9.29
CA MET A 184 -12.50 28.68 10.13
C MET A 184 -11.20 29.40 10.48
N PHE A 185 -10.17 28.67 10.94
CA PHE A 185 -8.83 29.17 11.29
C PHE A 185 -7.76 28.64 10.32
N GLU A 186 -8.14 28.17 9.12
CA GLU A 186 -7.19 27.63 8.15
C GLU A 186 -6.12 28.67 7.81
N SER A 187 -4.85 28.27 7.83
CA SER A 187 -3.67 29.13 7.64
C SER A 187 -3.54 30.30 8.64
N ALA A 188 -4.25 30.30 9.77
CA ALA A 188 -4.04 31.26 10.87
C ALA A 188 -2.81 30.83 11.70
N GLY A 189 -1.62 30.88 11.10
CA GLY A 189 -0.42 30.21 11.60
C GLY A 189 0.12 30.66 12.96
N ALA A 190 -0.36 31.78 13.51
CA ALA A 190 -0.02 32.28 14.85
C ALA A 190 -1.07 31.95 15.93
N PHE A 191 -2.22 31.38 15.55
CA PHE A 191 -3.36 31.16 16.42
C PHE A 191 -3.09 30.06 17.46
N THR A 192 -3.20 30.42 18.74
CA THR A 192 -2.96 29.56 19.91
C THR A 192 -4.17 29.52 20.87
N GLY A 193 -5.34 29.96 20.41
CA GLY A 193 -6.50 30.25 21.25
C GLY A 193 -7.10 29.04 21.97
N ASP A 194 -7.41 29.21 23.26
CA ASP A 194 -8.22 28.25 24.01
C ASP A 194 -9.70 28.35 23.59
N LEU A 195 -10.32 27.19 23.32
CA LEU A 195 -11.69 27.06 22.83
C LEU A 195 -12.49 26.02 23.66
N ALA A 196 -12.04 25.68 24.88
CA ALA A 196 -12.61 24.59 25.69
C ALA A 196 -14.13 24.66 25.92
N GLY A 197 -14.73 25.86 25.93
CA GLY A 197 -16.17 26.05 26.15
C GLY A 197 -17.07 25.73 24.95
N TRP A 198 -16.51 25.38 23.78
CA TRP A 198 -17.28 25.18 22.55
C TRP A 198 -17.99 23.82 22.48
N SER A 199 -19.16 23.82 21.84
CA SER A 199 -20.02 22.66 21.65
C SER A 199 -20.57 22.69 20.23
N LEU A 200 -20.10 21.83 19.32
CA LEU A 200 -20.22 22.05 17.88
C LEU A 200 -21.60 21.68 17.31
N GLY A 201 -22.47 22.68 17.14
CA GLY A 201 -23.78 22.50 16.50
C GLY A 201 -24.74 21.60 17.29
N THR A 202 -24.67 21.63 18.62
CA THR A 202 -25.42 20.76 19.55
C THR A 202 -26.91 21.07 19.70
N ASP A 203 -27.36 22.31 19.46
CA ASP A 203 -28.76 22.76 19.62
C ASP A 203 -29.75 21.88 18.81
N GLU A 204 -30.73 21.28 19.49
CA GLU A 204 -31.71 20.34 18.90
C GLU A 204 -32.53 20.94 17.73
N SER A 205 -32.60 22.27 17.60
CA SER A 205 -33.28 22.95 16.50
C SER A 205 -32.50 22.93 15.18
N VAL A 206 -31.17 22.75 15.24
CA VAL A 206 -30.33 22.54 14.06
C VAL A 206 -30.70 21.19 13.43
N THR A 207 -31.01 21.17 12.14
CA THR A 207 -31.30 19.91 11.41
C THR A 207 -30.25 19.50 10.38
N ASP A 208 -29.35 20.41 10.02
CA ASP A 208 -28.34 20.17 8.99
C ASP A 208 -27.08 19.51 9.57
N PRO A 209 -26.31 18.74 8.77
CA PRO A 209 -25.03 18.17 9.18
C PRO A 209 -24.03 19.26 9.58
N VAL A 210 -23.34 19.09 10.71
CA VAL A 210 -22.26 19.98 11.13
C VAL A 210 -20.97 19.60 10.38
N ASP A 211 -20.29 20.58 9.80
CA ASP A 211 -19.09 20.41 8.97
C ASP A 211 -17.92 21.21 9.55
N ALA A 212 -16.90 20.50 10.06
CA ALA A 212 -15.68 21.07 10.65
C ALA A 212 -14.43 20.80 9.79
N SER A 213 -14.63 20.47 8.51
CA SER A 213 -13.52 20.17 7.60
C SER A 213 -12.52 21.34 7.52
N ARG A 214 -11.22 21.05 7.53
CA ARG A 214 -10.11 22.02 7.44
C ARG A 214 -10.02 23.04 8.58
N MET A 215 -10.78 22.90 9.68
CA MET A 215 -10.99 23.98 10.68
C MET A 215 -9.70 24.66 11.17
N PHE A 216 -8.63 23.88 11.41
CA PHE A 216 -7.30 24.35 11.84
C PHE A 216 -6.19 23.98 10.83
N ALA A 217 -6.53 23.73 9.56
CA ALA A 217 -5.56 23.29 8.56
C ALA A 217 -4.47 24.36 8.34
N SER A 218 -3.19 23.99 8.40
CA SER A 218 -2.03 24.89 8.38
C SER A 218 -2.02 25.95 9.51
N ALA A 219 -2.74 25.73 10.61
CA ALA A 219 -2.63 26.56 11.82
C ALA A 219 -1.46 26.06 12.69
N VAL A 220 -0.23 26.22 12.18
CA VAL A 220 0.98 25.52 12.69
C VAL A 220 1.28 25.70 14.18
N ALA A 221 0.88 26.83 14.80
CA ALA A 221 1.05 27.09 16.23
C ALA A 221 -0.10 26.56 17.12
N PHE A 222 -1.19 26.05 16.55
CA PHE A 222 -2.39 25.72 17.31
C PHE A 222 -2.19 24.52 18.23
N ASN A 223 -2.34 24.75 19.54
CA ASN A 223 -2.46 23.70 20.55
C ASN A 223 -3.42 24.15 21.69
N GLY A 224 -4.51 24.82 21.32
CA GLY A 224 -5.55 25.24 22.26
C GLY A 224 -6.43 24.06 22.69
N SER A 225 -7.08 24.16 23.85
CA SER A 225 -7.86 23.04 24.36
C SER A 225 -9.13 22.81 23.55
N VAL A 226 -9.31 21.55 23.14
CA VAL A 226 -10.49 21.04 22.44
C VAL A 226 -11.04 19.75 23.06
N ALA A 227 -10.47 19.29 24.19
CA ALA A 227 -10.75 17.98 24.75
C ALA A 227 -12.23 17.82 25.18
N ASP A 228 -12.81 18.84 25.83
CA ASP A 228 -14.19 18.81 26.35
C ASP A 228 -15.28 19.03 25.27
N TRP A 229 -14.91 19.11 23.98
CA TRP A 229 -15.86 19.36 22.88
C TRP A 229 -16.84 18.21 22.64
N ASP A 230 -18.14 18.52 22.62
CA ASP A 230 -19.15 17.64 22.01
C ASP A 230 -19.07 17.73 20.47
N VAL A 231 -18.58 16.64 19.87
CA VAL A 231 -18.48 16.44 18.42
C VAL A 231 -19.53 15.45 17.86
N SER A 232 -20.50 15.00 18.67
CA SER A 232 -21.48 13.95 18.33
C SER A 232 -22.41 14.30 17.15
N ARG A 233 -22.34 15.53 16.67
CA ARG A 233 -23.12 16.02 15.52
C ARG A 233 -22.29 16.38 14.30
N VAL A 234 -20.96 16.46 14.44
CA VAL A 234 -20.03 16.71 13.33
C VAL A 234 -19.99 15.50 12.40
N LYS A 235 -20.30 15.69 11.12
CA LYS A 235 -20.31 14.61 10.11
C LYS A 235 -19.07 14.63 9.21
N LYS A 236 -18.33 15.73 9.18
CA LYS A 236 -17.06 15.81 8.46
C LYS A 236 -15.98 16.46 9.30
N LEU A 237 -14.86 15.77 9.36
CA LEU A 237 -13.64 16.13 10.05
C LEU A 237 -12.44 16.12 9.07
N ASP A 238 -12.70 16.10 7.75
CA ASP A 238 -11.66 16.02 6.73
C ASP A 238 -10.64 17.15 6.89
N THR A 239 -9.34 16.81 6.91
CA THR A 239 -8.23 17.77 6.92
C THR A 239 -8.23 18.68 8.18
N MET A 240 -8.95 18.34 9.27
CA MET A 240 -9.23 19.28 10.37
C MET A 240 -7.98 19.86 11.06
N PHE A 241 -6.97 19.04 11.35
CA PHE A 241 -5.69 19.40 11.97
C PHE A 241 -4.49 19.13 11.04
N ASN A 242 -4.72 19.08 9.73
CA ASN A 242 -3.67 18.92 8.74
C ASN A 242 -2.67 20.09 8.80
N GLN A 243 -1.36 19.83 8.95
CA GLN A 243 -0.34 20.89 9.15
C GLN A 243 -0.63 21.79 10.37
N ALA A 244 -1.25 21.23 11.42
CA ALA A 244 -1.28 21.85 12.74
C ALA A 244 -0.06 21.35 13.54
N ASP A 245 1.14 21.75 13.09
CA ASP A 245 2.43 21.15 13.50
C ASP A 245 2.63 21.07 15.03
N SER A 246 2.08 22.01 15.79
CA SER A 246 2.17 22.08 17.27
C SER A 246 1.03 21.37 18.01
N PHE A 247 0.04 20.79 17.32
CA PHE A 247 -1.17 20.25 17.93
C PHE A 247 -0.92 18.91 18.64
N ASP A 248 -1.18 18.88 19.93
CA ASP A 248 -1.03 17.72 20.81
C ASP A 248 -2.02 17.83 21.97
N GLN A 249 -3.28 17.45 21.72
CA GLN A 249 -4.38 17.47 22.69
C GLN A 249 -5.00 16.07 22.84
N ASP A 250 -5.50 15.76 24.05
CA ASP A 250 -6.26 14.54 24.33
C ASP A 250 -7.64 14.58 23.63
N LEU A 251 -7.97 13.52 22.88
CA LEU A 251 -9.21 13.38 22.13
C LEU A 251 -10.05 12.16 22.59
N THR A 252 -9.78 11.61 23.78
CA THR A 252 -10.45 10.39 24.32
C THR A 252 -11.89 10.63 24.76
N SER A 253 -12.25 11.88 25.02
CA SER A 253 -13.59 12.38 25.37
C SER A 253 -14.49 12.62 24.15
N TRP A 254 -13.92 12.74 22.95
CA TRP A 254 -14.67 13.01 21.72
C TRP A 254 -15.59 11.86 21.35
N THR A 255 -16.88 12.03 21.60
CA THR A 255 -17.92 11.08 21.19
C THR A 255 -18.29 11.33 19.73
N LEU A 256 -17.78 10.52 18.81
CA LEU A 256 -18.21 10.55 17.41
C LEU A 256 -19.70 10.17 17.26
N PRO A 257 -20.39 10.60 16.18
CA PRO A 257 -21.85 10.48 16.10
C PRO A 257 -22.44 9.07 16.12
N SER A 258 -23.32 8.78 17.09
CA SER A 258 -24.07 7.50 17.10
C SER A 258 -25.00 7.37 15.87
N PHE A 259 -24.75 6.34 15.07
CA PHE A 259 -25.29 6.27 13.70
C PHE A 259 -26.76 5.84 13.55
N ASP A 260 -27.44 5.42 14.63
CA ASP A 260 -28.86 5.04 14.63
C ASP A 260 -29.82 6.16 14.19
N SER A 261 -29.38 7.42 14.28
CA SER A 261 -30.16 8.61 13.95
C SER A 261 -29.92 9.16 12.54
N ILE A 262 -28.95 8.63 11.80
CA ILE A 262 -28.38 9.28 10.61
C ILE A 262 -28.89 8.60 9.32
N PRO A 263 -29.57 9.33 8.41
CA PRO A 263 -29.99 8.77 7.12
C PRO A 263 -28.80 8.29 6.27
N GLU A 264 -28.97 7.15 5.59
CA GLU A 264 -28.01 6.55 4.63
C GLU A 264 -27.53 7.51 3.51
N SER A 265 -28.16 8.68 3.35
CA SER A 265 -27.84 9.69 2.34
C SER A 265 -26.91 10.81 2.82
N VAL A 266 -26.40 10.74 4.05
CA VAL A 266 -25.43 11.70 4.60
C VAL A 266 -24.05 11.04 4.58
N ASP A 267 -23.17 11.53 3.70
CA ASP A 267 -21.76 11.12 3.67
C ASP A 267 -21.06 11.56 4.98
N VAL A 268 -20.25 10.69 5.57
CA VAL A 268 -19.51 10.93 6.83
C VAL A 268 -18.02 10.65 6.58
N THR A 269 -17.14 11.60 6.90
CA THR A 269 -15.75 11.61 6.37
C THR A 269 -14.71 12.19 7.34
N ILE A 270 -13.49 11.63 7.32
CA ILE A 270 -12.38 11.94 8.25
C ILE A 270 -10.99 11.76 7.62
N ASN A 271 -10.87 12.04 6.32
CA ASN A 271 -9.63 11.88 5.58
C ASN A 271 -8.61 12.96 5.99
N GLU A 272 -7.32 12.64 5.98
CA GLU A 272 -6.24 13.63 6.22
C GLU A 272 -6.34 14.36 7.58
N PHE A 273 -7.06 13.80 8.56
CA PHE A 273 -7.44 14.44 9.83
C PHE A 273 -6.25 15.08 10.58
N LEU A 274 -5.15 14.34 10.75
CA LEU A 274 -3.90 14.78 11.39
C LEU A 274 -2.71 14.77 10.42
N TRP A 275 -2.93 14.81 9.10
CA TRP A 275 -1.82 14.75 8.13
C TRP A 275 -0.80 15.88 8.37
N ASN A 276 0.45 15.55 8.68
CA ASN A 276 1.50 16.51 9.03
C ASN A 276 1.25 17.29 10.34
N ALA A 277 0.59 16.68 11.34
CA ALA A 277 0.57 17.18 12.71
C ALA A 277 1.82 16.69 13.47
N ASP A 278 2.97 17.35 13.25
CA ASP A 278 4.31 16.88 13.66
C ASP A 278 4.43 16.52 15.16
N ALA A 279 3.81 17.30 16.05
CA ALA A 279 3.86 17.09 17.50
C ALA A 279 2.89 16.02 18.04
N PHE A 280 1.86 15.63 17.27
CA PHE A 280 0.72 14.89 17.82
C PHE A 280 1.11 13.50 18.33
N ASN A 281 0.97 13.29 19.64
CA ASN A 281 1.14 12.00 20.29
C ASN A 281 0.23 11.83 21.53
N SER A 282 -0.84 12.61 21.62
CA SER A 282 -1.82 12.54 22.71
C SER A 282 -2.89 11.47 22.49
N PRO A 283 -3.50 10.91 23.55
CA PRO A 283 -4.43 9.79 23.44
C PRO A 283 -5.67 10.08 22.57
N ILE A 284 -6.07 9.08 21.77
CA ILE A 284 -7.21 9.14 20.83
C ILE A 284 -8.02 7.82 20.89
N LEU A 285 -8.64 7.56 22.03
CA LEU A 285 -9.34 6.30 22.36
C LEU A 285 -10.86 6.41 22.19
N ASN A 286 -11.53 5.25 22.12
CA ASN A 286 -12.99 5.06 22.13
C ASN A 286 -13.74 5.55 20.86
N TRP A 287 -13.04 5.78 19.75
CA TRP A 287 -13.65 6.29 18.52
C TRP A 287 -14.44 5.20 17.76
N ASP A 288 -15.74 5.43 17.56
CA ASP A 288 -16.59 4.63 16.66
C ASP A 288 -16.41 5.09 15.20
N LEU A 289 -15.67 4.29 14.43
CA LEU A 289 -15.42 4.51 13.01
C LEU A 289 -16.27 3.60 12.11
N SER A 290 -17.26 2.87 12.66
CA SER A 290 -17.98 1.76 12.00
C SER A 290 -18.71 2.11 10.69
N ARG A 291 -18.84 3.40 10.37
CA ARG A 291 -19.54 3.91 9.18
C ARG A 291 -18.66 4.76 8.25
N PHE A 292 -17.38 4.96 8.56
CA PHE A 292 -16.44 5.70 7.71
C PHE A 292 -15.84 4.78 6.65
N SER A 293 -16.17 4.97 5.37
CA SER A 293 -15.62 4.17 4.27
C SER A 293 -14.19 4.56 3.87
N SER A 294 -13.52 5.41 4.64
CA SER A 294 -12.14 5.85 4.38
C SER A 294 -11.51 6.44 5.63
N MET A 295 -10.28 6.00 5.90
CA MET A 295 -9.34 6.55 6.90
C MET A 295 -8.05 7.01 6.21
N ARG A 296 -8.14 7.31 4.91
CA ARG A 296 -7.02 7.72 4.07
C ARG A 296 -6.22 8.88 4.70
N ARG A 297 -4.90 8.67 4.80
CA ARG A 297 -3.91 9.65 5.30
C ARG A 297 -4.15 10.18 6.72
N PHE A 298 -4.91 9.46 7.56
CA PHE A 298 -5.28 9.94 8.90
C PHE A 298 -4.06 10.43 9.71
N PHE A 299 -3.01 9.61 9.77
CA PHE A 299 -1.73 9.86 10.46
C PHE A 299 -0.56 10.01 9.47
N MET A 300 -0.81 10.37 8.21
CA MET A 300 0.26 10.60 7.24
C MET A 300 1.21 11.69 7.76
N GLN A 301 2.51 11.48 7.67
CA GLN A 301 3.56 12.42 8.10
C GLN A 301 3.36 12.91 9.55
N THR A 302 2.94 12.03 10.47
CA THR A 302 2.92 12.32 11.91
C THR A 302 4.11 11.64 12.61
N PRO A 303 5.34 12.18 12.50
CA PRO A 303 6.56 11.51 12.94
C PRO A 303 6.58 11.13 14.43
N SER A 304 5.87 11.87 15.28
CA SER A 304 5.81 11.66 16.74
C SER A 304 4.78 10.64 17.21
N PHE A 305 3.84 10.23 16.36
CA PHE A 305 2.65 9.48 16.77
C PHE A 305 2.97 8.01 17.12
N ASN A 306 2.62 7.56 18.32
CA ASN A 306 2.72 6.15 18.73
C ASN A 306 1.66 5.72 19.78
N GLN A 307 0.44 6.26 19.72
CA GLN A 307 -0.60 5.94 20.71
C GLN A 307 -1.34 4.63 20.45
N ASP A 308 -2.01 4.14 21.49
CA ASP A 308 -2.87 2.95 21.47
C ASP A 308 -4.16 3.22 20.68
N LEU A 309 -4.45 2.35 19.70
CA LEU A 309 -5.65 2.38 18.85
C LEU A 309 -6.56 1.14 19.03
N SER A 310 -6.36 0.36 20.09
CA SER A 310 -7.06 -0.92 20.33
C SER A 310 -8.55 -0.78 20.67
N THR A 311 -8.99 0.43 20.99
CA THR A 311 -10.38 0.78 21.32
C THR A 311 -11.19 1.28 20.12
N TRP A 312 -10.59 1.40 18.94
CA TRP A 312 -11.26 1.86 17.71
C TRP A 312 -12.21 0.79 17.17
N THR A 313 -13.45 1.20 16.86
CA THR A 313 -14.44 0.30 16.22
C THR A 313 -14.43 0.52 14.70
N LEU A 314 -13.84 -0.41 13.96
CA LEU A 314 -13.72 -0.32 12.49
C LEU A 314 -15.02 -0.67 11.74
N PRO A 315 -15.15 -0.29 10.44
CA PRO A 315 -16.32 -0.64 9.64
C PRO A 315 -16.41 -2.14 9.35
N THR A 316 -17.51 -2.77 9.77
CA THR A 316 -17.80 -4.20 9.49
C THR A 316 -18.96 -4.40 8.50
N ASP A 317 -19.57 -3.33 7.98
CA ASP A 317 -20.73 -3.38 7.08
C ASP A 317 -20.31 -3.86 5.67
N PRO A 318 -20.82 -5.00 5.15
CA PRO A 318 -20.46 -5.52 3.82
C PRO A 318 -20.93 -4.67 2.63
N SER A 319 -21.52 -3.50 2.85
CA SER A 319 -21.85 -2.52 1.81
C SER A 319 -20.85 -1.35 1.71
N LEU A 320 -19.85 -1.30 2.61
CA LEU A 320 -18.76 -0.33 2.62
C LEU A 320 -17.46 -0.95 2.11
N ASP A 321 -16.88 -0.35 1.07
CA ASP A 321 -15.50 -0.59 0.66
C ASP A 321 -14.62 0.38 1.48
N VAL A 322 -13.63 -0.09 2.27
CA VAL A 322 -12.82 0.79 3.14
C VAL A 322 -11.44 1.09 2.53
N ASP A 323 -11.10 2.39 2.47
CA ASP A 323 -9.81 2.89 1.99
C ASP A 323 -8.87 3.25 3.16
N TYR A 324 -7.74 2.54 3.26
CA TYR A 324 -6.66 2.76 4.24
C TYR A 324 -5.41 3.42 3.61
N THR A 325 -5.53 4.00 2.41
CA THR A 325 -4.39 4.61 1.68
C THR A 325 -3.56 5.55 2.55
N SER A 326 -2.25 5.31 2.63
CA SER A 326 -1.27 6.16 3.31
C SER A 326 -1.59 6.43 4.79
N MET A 327 -2.37 5.58 5.47
CA MET A 327 -2.90 5.91 6.80
C MET A 327 -1.82 6.28 7.83
N PHE A 328 -0.67 5.60 7.80
CA PHE A 328 0.52 5.84 8.62
C PHE A 328 1.78 6.10 7.77
N GLU A 329 1.64 6.57 6.52
CA GLU A 329 2.78 6.88 5.64
C GLU A 329 3.65 7.97 6.28
N GLU A 330 4.95 7.71 6.49
CA GLU A 330 5.90 8.59 7.19
C GLU A 330 5.60 8.85 8.69
N ALA A 331 4.77 8.03 9.35
CA ALA A 331 4.61 8.02 10.81
C ALA A 331 5.80 7.32 11.51
N THR A 332 6.97 7.97 11.54
CA THR A 332 8.26 7.30 11.81
C THR A 332 8.42 6.67 13.20
N ALA A 333 7.75 7.19 14.24
CA ALA A 333 7.80 6.61 15.58
C ALA A 333 6.73 5.52 15.84
N PHE A 334 5.80 5.30 14.90
CA PHE A 334 4.67 4.39 15.12
C PHE A 334 5.11 2.92 15.12
N ASN A 335 4.99 2.28 16.28
CA ASN A 335 5.29 0.86 16.49
C ASN A 335 4.48 0.33 17.69
N ASN A 336 3.19 0.09 17.48
CA ASN A 336 2.26 -0.30 18.53
C ASN A 336 1.48 -1.56 18.14
N ASP A 337 1.45 -2.56 19.03
CA ASP A 337 0.70 -3.82 18.87
C ASP A 337 -0.82 -3.63 19.00
N SER A 338 -1.31 -2.42 19.25
CA SER A 338 -2.74 -2.09 19.35
C SER A 338 -3.57 -2.44 18.09
N LEU A 339 -2.92 -2.73 16.97
CA LEU A 339 -3.53 -3.15 15.70
C LEU A 339 -3.94 -4.63 15.68
N ALA A 340 -3.50 -5.46 16.63
CA ALA A 340 -3.74 -6.90 16.64
C ALA A 340 -5.24 -7.29 16.74
N GLY A 341 -6.09 -6.37 17.21
CA GLY A 341 -7.54 -6.57 17.33
C GLY A 341 -8.37 -5.99 16.17
N TRP A 342 -7.75 -5.41 15.15
CA TRP A 342 -8.45 -4.68 14.09
C TRP A 342 -9.13 -5.61 13.05
N ASP A 343 -10.45 -5.48 12.88
CA ASP A 343 -11.18 -6.10 11.77
C ASP A 343 -10.99 -5.27 10.48
N VAL A 344 -9.99 -5.65 9.68
CA VAL A 344 -9.73 -5.07 8.36
C VAL A 344 -10.48 -5.78 7.21
N SER A 345 -11.49 -6.62 7.50
CA SER A 345 -12.19 -7.46 6.52
C SER A 345 -13.05 -6.72 5.47
N ARG A 346 -13.18 -5.40 5.58
CA ARG A 346 -13.76 -4.49 4.55
C ARG A 346 -12.70 -3.69 3.77
N GLY A 347 -11.42 -3.82 4.13
CA GLY A 347 -10.30 -3.13 3.50
C GLY A 347 -9.94 -3.77 2.16
N THR A 348 -10.11 -3.00 1.08
CA THR A 348 -9.69 -3.42 -0.28
C THR A 348 -8.42 -2.69 -0.75
N ASN A 349 -8.07 -1.58 -0.10
CA ASN A 349 -6.96 -0.73 -0.51
C ASN A 349 -6.07 -0.36 0.69
N PHE A 350 -4.88 -0.97 0.75
CA PHE A 350 -3.84 -0.73 1.76
C PHE A 350 -2.62 0.00 1.16
N LEU A 351 -2.82 0.69 0.03
CA LEU A 351 -1.78 1.43 -0.70
C LEU A 351 -0.95 2.31 0.26
N ALA A 352 0.36 2.05 0.34
CA ALA A 352 1.30 2.82 1.15
C ALA A 352 0.98 2.92 2.66
N MET A 353 0.16 2.02 3.23
CA MET A 353 -0.39 2.19 4.59
C MET A 353 0.66 2.45 5.69
N PHE A 354 1.82 1.78 5.66
CA PHE A 354 2.95 1.93 6.60
C PHE A 354 4.24 2.37 5.90
N LYS A 355 4.14 2.95 4.69
CA LYS A 355 5.31 3.36 3.90
C LYS A 355 6.16 4.36 4.68
N LYS A 356 7.45 4.07 4.86
CA LYS A 356 8.40 4.83 5.68
C LYS A 356 8.00 5.04 7.15
N ALA A 357 7.11 4.21 7.70
CA ALA A 357 6.99 4.08 9.15
C ALA A 357 8.22 3.29 9.64
N THR A 358 9.37 3.97 9.76
CA THR A 358 10.69 3.32 9.84
C THR A 358 10.90 2.45 11.07
N ALA A 359 10.21 2.76 12.18
CA ALA A 359 10.18 1.95 13.39
C ALA A 359 9.07 0.88 13.41
N PHE A 360 8.15 0.86 12.44
CA PHE A 360 6.97 0.00 12.50
C PHE A 360 7.31 -1.48 12.37
N ASN A 361 6.97 -2.23 13.41
CA ASN A 361 6.97 -3.68 13.42
C ASN A 361 5.81 -4.22 14.28
N GLY A 362 4.69 -3.50 14.35
CA GLY A 362 3.55 -3.79 15.24
C GLY A 362 2.76 -5.03 14.82
N ASP A 363 2.10 -5.68 15.78
CA ASP A 363 1.32 -6.89 15.54
C ASP A 363 0.12 -6.68 14.61
N ILE A 364 0.19 -7.34 13.45
CA ILE A 364 -0.85 -7.43 12.42
C ILE A 364 -1.06 -8.90 11.96
N THR A 365 -0.56 -9.87 12.74
CA THR A 365 -0.58 -11.32 12.44
C THR A 365 -1.99 -11.86 12.17
N SER A 366 -2.99 -11.28 12.85
CA SER A 366 -4.40 -11.71 12.86
C SER A 366 -5.24 -11.21 11.68
N TRP A 367 -4.72 -10.31 10.85
CA TRP A 367 -5.50 -9.54 9.88
C TRP A 367 -6.10 -10.39 8.75
N GLN A 368 -7.32 -10.02 8.33
CA GLN A 368 -8.03 -10.67 7.21
C GLN A 368 -8.33 -9.65 6.10
N LEU A 369 -7.61 -9.76 4.98
CA LEU A 369 -7.77 -8.90 3.79
C LEU A 369 -9.10 -9.17 3.06
N SER A 370 -9.80 -8.13 2.56
CA SER A 370 -11.25 -8.10 2.24
C SER A 370 -11.91 -9.47 1.98
N THR A 371 -12.90 -9.86 2.80
CA THR A 371 -13.47 -11.21 2.72
C THR A 371 -14.50 -11.42 1.61
N ASP A 372 -14.76 -10.47 0.71
CA ASP A 372 -15.67 -10.70 -0.42
C ASP A 372 -14.93 -11.42 -1.58
N PRO A 373 -15.43 -12.56 -2.10
CA PRO A 373 -14.80 -13.29 -3.20
C PRO A 373 -14.95 -12.59 -4.58
N GLY A 374 -15.58 -11.42 -4.65
CA GLY A 374 -15.65 -10.57 -5.82
C GLY A 374 -14.70 -9.36 -5.80
N ASP A 375 -14.00 -9.14 -4.69
CA ASP A 375 -13.07 -8.03 -4.50
C ASP A 375 -11.66 -8.32 -5.04
N SER A 376 -10.83 -7.28 -5.06
CA SER A 376 -9.44 -7.36 -5.46
C SER A 376 -8.61 -6.40 -4.62
N VAL A 377 -7.64 -6.94 -3.88
CA VAL A 377 -6.88 -6.23 -2.84
C VAL A 377 -5.58 -5.67 -3.42
N SER A 378 -5.20 -4.47 -2.98
CA SER A 378 -3.91 -3.85 -3.31
C SER A 378 -3.06 -3.65 -2.04
N LEU A 379 -1.92 -4.33 -1.98
CA LEU A 379 -0.87 -4.13 -0.96
C LEU A 379 0.29 -3.25 -1.47
N ARG A 380 0.13 -2.62 -2.64
CA ARG A 380 1.16 -1.77 -3.26
C ARG A 380 1.78 -0.80 -2.27
N GLU A 381 3.12 -0.73 -2.24
CA GLU A 381 3.90 0.16 -1.38
C GLU A 381 3.65 0.01 0.15
N MET A 382 2.87 -0.98 0.61
CA MET A 382 2.33 -1.02 1.99
C MET A 382 3.38 -0.88 3.09
N PHE A 383 4.53 -1.57 2.97
CA PHE A 383 5.65 -1.51 3.91
C PHE A 383 6.90 -0.87 3.28
N ARG A 384 6.75 -0.10 2.19
CA ARG A 384 7.91 0.47 1.47
C ARG A 384 8.73 1.37 2.41
N GLY A 385 9.99 1.03 2.68
CA GLY A 385 10.86 1.79 3.59
C GLY A 385 10.49 1.67 5.07
N ALA A 386 9.64 0.72 5.45
CA ALA A 386 9.43 0.34 6.85
C ALA A 386 10.63 -0.52 7.31
N SER A 387 11.77 0.15 7.52
CA SER A 387 13.09 -0.48 7.67
C SER A 387 13.22 -1.52 8.79
N ALA A 388 12.37 -1.43 9.83
CA ALA A 388 12.34 -2.34 10.97
C ALA A 388 11.21 -3.39 10.91
N PHE A 389 10.42 -3.43 9.83
CA PHE A 389 9.30 -4.36 9.69
C PHE A 389 9.80 -5.78 9.43
N ASP A 390 9.43 -6.70 10.33
CA ASP A 390 9.76 -8.13 10.29
C ASP A 390 8.73 -8.92 11.11
N ARG A 391 7.43 -8.61 10.93
CA ARG A 391 6.32 -9.24 11.66
C ARG A 391 5.73 -10.37 10.83
N ASP A 392 5.51 -11.53 11.46
CA ASP A 392 4.86 -12.68 10.83
C ASP A 392 3.53 -12.28 10.15
N ILE A 393 3.48 -12.54 8.85
CA ILE A 393 2.32 -12.37 7.97
C ILE A 393 2.13 -13.62 7.07
N GLY A 394 2.83 -14.73 7.36
CA GLY A 394 2.75 -15.97 6.58
C GLY A 394 1.35 -16.60 6.59
N GLY A 395 0.59 -16.34 7.66
CA GLY A 395 -0.81 -16.77 7.80
C GLY A 395 -1.87 -15.93 7.06
N TRP A 396 -1.49 -14.88 6.33
CA TRP A 396 -2.45 -14.01 5.62
C TRP A 396 -3.06 -14.67 4.36
N ASP A 397 -4.37 -14.50 4.18
CA ASP A 397 -5.07 -14.84 2.92
C ASP A 397 -4.81 -13.76 1.86
N VAL A 398 -3.79 -13.97 1.03
CA VAL A 398 -3.43 -13.09 -0.09
C VAL A 398 -4.02 -13.52 -1.45
N SER A 399 -4.90 -14.53 -1.51
CA SER A 399 -5.50 -15.07 -2.75
C SER A 399 -6.25 -14.03 -3.62
N ARG A 400 -6.60 -12.89 -3.03
CA ARG A 400 -7.29 -11.75 -3.68
C ARG A 400 -6.37 -10.58 -3.99
N VAL A 401 -5.09 -10.63 -3.63
CA VAL A 401 -4.11 -9.56 -3.89
C VAL A 401 -3.76 -9.56 -5.37
N ASN A 402 -4.00 -8.45 -6.06
CA ASN A 402 -3.66 -8.31 -7.48
C ASN A 402 -2.26 -7.73 -7.73
N THR A 403 -1.66 -7.12 -6.71
CA THR A 403 -0.37 -6.43 -6.82
C THR A 403 0.39 -6.45 -5.50
N LEU A 404 1.65 -6.87 -5.60
CA LEU A 404 2.69 -6.73 -4.58
C LEU A 404 3.72 -5.65 -4.96
N GLN A 405 3.41 -4.79 -5.95
CA GLN A 405 4.30 -3.72 -6.42
C GLN A 405 4.88 -2.88 -5.26
N ASN A 406 6.21 -2.84 -5.16
CA ASN A 406 6.97 -2.12 -4.14
C ASN A 406 6.64 -2.50 -2.67
N THR A 407 5.97 -3.63 -2.38
CA THR A 407 5.37 -3.88 -1.05
C THR A 407 6.39 -3.87 0.08
N PHE A 408 7.54 -4.52 -0.11
CA PHE A 408 8.67 -4.59 0.83
C PHE A 408 9.92 -3.87 0.29
N TYR A 409 9.76 -2.96 -0.69
CA TYR A 409 10.87 -2.17 -1.23
C TYR A 409 11.49 -1.34 -0.08
N GLU A 410 12.80 -1.43 0.18
CA GLU A 410 13.49 -0.77 1.31
C GLU A 410 13.03 -1.27 2.71
N ALA A 411 12.32 -2.40 2.81
CA ALA A 411 12.01 -3.05 4.10
C ALA A 411 13.20 -3.92 4.55
N SER A 412 14.31 -3.27 4.91
CA SER A 412 15.63 -3.88 5.08
C SER A 412 15.72 -5.06 6.06
N ALA A 413 14.82 -5.14 7.05
CA ALA A 413 14.81 -6.18 8.09
C ALA A 413 13.88 -7.38 7.77
N PHE A 414 13.05 -7.31 6.73
CA PHE A 414 11.99 -8.29 6.51
C PHE A 414 12.54 -9.64 5.99
N ASP A 415 12.33 -10.71 6.75
CA ASP A 415 12.73 -12.09 6.41
C ASP A 415 11.72 -13.16 6.90
N GLN A 416 10.42 -12.83 6.90
CA GLN A 416 9.39 -13.76 7.38
C GLN A 416 8.96 -14.78 6.31
N ASP A 417 8.73 -16.03 6.72
CA ASP A 417 8.22 -17.09 5.85
C ASP A 417 6.84 -16.75 5.28
N ILE A 418 6.82 -16.53 3.97
CA ILE A 418 5.63 -16.28 3.14
C ILE A 418 5.47 -17.34 2.04
N SER A 419 6.16 -18.49 2.16
CA SER A 419 6.10 -19.59 1.19
C SER A 419 4.69 -20.15 0.98
N GLY A 420 3.84 -20.08 2.02
CA GLY A 420 2.44 -20.51 2.00
C GLY A 420 1.44 -19.55 1.34
N TRP A 421 1.88 -18.39 0.82
CA TRP A 421 1.01 -17.39 0.20
C TRP A 421 0.48 -17.84 -1.18
N ASP A 422 -0.85 -17.83 -1.34
CA ASP A 422 -1.51 -18.01 -2.65
C ASP A 422 -1.42 -16.72 -3.48
N VAL A 423 -0.32 -16.57 -4.22
CA VAL A 423 -0.10 -15.44 -5.14
C VAL A 423 -0.63 -15.69 -6.56
N SER A 424 -1.42 -16.76 -6.80
CA SER A 424 -1.92 -17.11 -8.14
C SER A 424 -2.81 -16.02 -8.79
N GLY A 425 -3.42 -15.17 -7.97
CA GLY A 425 -4.17 -13.97 -8.41
C GLY A 425 -3.31 -12.71 -8.60
N THR A 426 -2.03 -12.71 -8.23
CA THR A 426 -1.15 -11.53 -8.29
C THR A 426 -0.55 -11.35 -9.69
N PHE A 427 -0.75 -10.16 -10.25
CA PHE A 427 -0.33 -9.80 -11.60
C PHE A 427 1.00 -9.02 -11.64
N ASN A 428 1.36 -8.34 -10.55
CA ASN A 428 2.48 -7.40 -10.50
C ASN A 428 3.34 -7.56 -9.23
N PHE A 429 4.60 -7.92 -9.44
CA PHE A 429 5.65 -8.13 -8.44
C PHE A 429 6.82 -7.11 -8.58
N THR A 430 6.62 -6.01 -9.30
CA THR A 430 7.65 -4.98 -9.58
C THR A 430 8.24 -4.41 -8.29
N ASN A 431 9.57 -4.46 -8.14
CA ASN A 431 10.32 -4.08 -6.94
C ASN A 431 9.83 -4.73 -5.61
N THR A 432 9.16 -5.89 -5.61
CA THR A 432 8.49 -6.41 -4.38
C THR A 432 9.41 -6.50 -3.16
N PHE A 433 10.62 -7.05 -3.33
CA PHE A 433 11.67 -7.23 -2.31
C PHE A 433 12.92 -6.40 -2.63
N ARG A 434 12.76 -5.29 -3.36
CA ARG A 434 13.91 -4.47 -3.76
C ARG A 434 14.56 -3.83 -2.53
N GLU A 435 15.89 -3.84 -2.43
CA GLU A 435 16.64 -3.41 -1.23
C GLU A 435 16.15 -4.05 0.09
N ALA A 436 15.45 -5.18 0.05
CA ALA A 436 15.04 -5.95 1.24
C ALA A 436 16.24 -6.81 1.68
N THR A 437 17.24 -6.17 2.27
CA THR A 437 18.60 -6.72 2.43
C THR A 437 18.70 -7.99 3.28
N SER A 438 17.72 -8.28 4.14
CA SER A 438 17.68 -9.50 4.96
C SER A 438 16.88 -10.65 4.33
N PHE A 439 16.16 -10.42 3.23
CA PHE A 439 15.19 -11.37 2.71
C PHE A 439 15.83 -12.57 2.00
N ASP A 440 15.71 -13.76 2.60
CA ASP A 440 16.20 -15.04 2.08
C ASP A 440 15.20 -16.18 2.39
N GLN A 441 14.03 -16.16 1.76
CA GLN A 441 12.96 -17.16 1.95
C GLN A 441 12.65 -17.97 0.67
N ASP A 442 12.16 -19.20 0.83
CA ASP A 442 11.81 -20.09 -0.29
C ASP A 442 10.48 -19.68 -0.94
N LEU A 443 10.57 -19.08 -2.14
CA LEU A 443 9.42 -18.71 -2.98
C LEU A 443 9.19 -19.69 -4.15
N GLY A 444 9.83 -20.86 -4.16
CA GLY A 444 9.56 -21.94 -5.10
C GLY A 444 8.11 -22.46 -5.11
N PRO A 445 7.38 -22.48 -3.98
CA PRO A 445 5.96 -22.85 -3.96
C PRO A 445 4.97 -21.85 -4.59
N TRP A 446 5.40 -20.61 -4.87
CA TRP A 446 4.51 -19.56 -5.38
C TRP A 446 4.08 -19.81 -6.84
N ASP A 447 2.76 -19.89 -7.09
CA ASP A 447 2.23 -19.90 -8.46
C ASP A 447 2.27 -18.49 -9.08
N VAL A 448 3.35 -18.22 -9.80
CA VAL A 448 3.57 -16.95 -10.52
C VAL A 448 3.10 -16.96 -11.98
N SER A 449 2.34 -17.98 -12.43
CA SER A 449 1.90 -18.16 -13.83
C SER A 449 1.18 -16.94 -14.44
N HIS A 450 0.35 -16.28 -13.63
CA HIS A 450 -0.42 -15.09 -13.98
C HIS A 450 0.38 -13.78 -13.85
N GLY A 451 1.55 -13.82 -13.19
CA GLY A 451 2.41 -12.67 -12.99
C GLY A 451 2.96 -12.13 -14.31
N SER A 452 2.96 -10.80 -14.48
CA SER A 452 3.38 -10.15 -15.73
C SER A 452 4.46 -9.08 -15.57
N PHE A 453 4.68 -8.57 -14.36
CA PHE A 453 5.76 -7.62 -14.10
C PHE A 453 6.60 -8.08 -12.90
N PHE A 454 7.88 -8.38 -13.13
CA PHE A 454 8.85 -8.81 -12.12
C PHE A 454 10.10 -7.91 -12.09
N THR A 455 10.04 -6.76 -12.76
CA THR A 455 11.16 -5.83 -12.91
C THR A 455 11.72 -5.46 -11.53
N ASN A 456 13.03 -5.68 -11.35
CA ASN A 456 13.77 -5.41 -10.11
C ASN A 456 13.21 -6.10 -8.85
N MET A 457 12.48 -7.21 -8.97
CA MET A 457 11.81 -7.88 -7.84
C MET A 457 12.72 -8.14 -6.63
N PHE A 458 13.97 -8.58 -6.86
CA PHE A 458 14.97 -8.84 -5.81
C PHE A 458 16.25 -8.01 -5.99
N ASN A 459 16.20 -6.88 -6.71
CA ASN A 459 17.38 -6.02 -6.89
C ASN A 459 17.77 -5.40 -5.53
N GLY A 460 18.95 -5.71 -5.00
CA GLY A 460 19.37 -5.29 -3.65
C GLY A 460 18.86 -6.19 -2.50
N ALA A 461 18.14 -7.28 -2.81
CA ALA A 461 18.03 -8.44 -1.92
C ALA A 461 19.07 -9.50 -2.34
N GLN A 462 19.37 -10.44 -1.44
CA GLN A 462 20.38 -11.47 -1.67
C GLN A 462 19.86 -12.83 -1.23
N LEU A 463 19.19 -13.54 -2.15
CA LEU A 463 18.78 -14.92 -1.92
C LEU A 463 20.01 -15.82 -1.82
N SER A 464 19.99 -16.76 -0.87
CA SER A 464 20.99 -17.83 -0.81
C SER A 464 20.86 -18.77 -2.02
N PRO A 465 21.93 -19.49 -2.38
CA PRO A 465 21.87 -20.53 -3.40
C PRO A 465 20.80 -21.59 -3.14
N GLN A 466 20.47 -21.87 -1.88
CA GLN A 466 19.42 -22.83 -1.52
C GLN A 466 18.03 -22.34 -1.95
N ASN A 467 17.65 -21.11 -1.59
CA ASN A 467 16.34 -20.56 -1.88
C ASN A 467 16.20 -20.10 -3.33
N TYR A 468 17.27 -19.60 -3.94
CA TYR A 468 17.27 -19.27 -5.36
C TYR A 468 17.17 -20.55 -6.23
N ASP A 469 17.85 -21.64 -5.86
CA ASP A 469 17.68 -22.94 -6.53
C ASP A 469 16.23 -23.46 -6.39
N SER A 470 15.64 -23.42 -5.18
CA SER A 470 14.23 -23.78 -4.97
C SER A 470 13.28 -22.95 -5.85
N LEU A 471 13.48 -21.63 -5.92
CA LEU A 471 12.68 -20.70 -6.71
C LEU A 471 12.72 -21.06 -8.20
N LEU A 472 13.93 -21.21 -8.76
CA LEU A 472 14.13 -21.58 -10.16
C LEU A 472 13.50 -22.93 -10.48
N MET A 473 13.75 -23.95 -9.66
CA MET A 473 13.19 -25.29 -9.86
C MET A 473 11.66 -25.29 -9.75
N GLY A 474 11.10 -24.67 -8.71
CA GLY A 474 9.66 -24.61 -8.46
C GLY A 474 8.90 -23.94 -9.61
N TRP A 475 9.32 -22.73 -10.00
CA TRP A 475 8.63 -21.97 -11.04
C TRP A 475 8.66 -22.67 -12.40
N THR A 476 9.72 -23.41 -12.74
CA THR A 476 9.74 -24.20 -13.99
C THR A 476 8.76 -25.37 -14.05
N THR A 477 8.05 -25.69 -12.97
CA THR A 477 6.94 -26.67 -12.96
C THR A 477 5.58 -26.07 -13.36
N LEU A 478 5.47 -24.74 -13.39
CA LEU A 478 4.25 -24.00 -13.68
C LEU A 478 4.00 -23.82 -15.19
N ASP A 479 2.77 -23.49 -15.55
CA ASP A 479 2.38 -23.05 -16.90
C ASP A 479 2.71 -21.55 -17.05
N LEU A 480 4.00 -21.23 -17.15
CA LEU A 480 4.50 -19.85 -17.16
C LEU A 480 4.21 -19.16 -18.49
N THR A 481 3.77 -17.90 -18.39
CA THR A 481 3.68 -17.02 -19.56
C THR A 481 5.07 -16.50 -19.97
N LEU A 482 5.28 -16.35 -21.27
CA LEU A 482 6.57 -16.06 -21.90
C LEU A 482 7.10 -14.65 -21.62
N GLY A 483 8.38 -14.41 -21.90
CA GLY A 483 8.92 -13.06 -22.12
C GLY A 483 9.03 -12.16 -20.89
N LYS A 484 9.11 -12.71 -19.68
CA LYS A 484 9.19 -11.90 -18.45
C LYS A 484 10.59 -11.31 -18.26
N ASN A 485 10.67 -10.09 -17.74
CA ASN A 485 11.91 -9.49 -17.24
C ASN A 485 11.90 -9.51 -15.71
N ILE A 486 12.94 -10.12 -15.13
CA ILE A 486 13.16 -10.23 -13.68
C ILE A 486 14.62 -9.94 -13.37
N SER A 487 14.89 -9.31 -12.22
CA SER A 487 16.26 -9.18 -11.71
C SER A 487 16.39 -9.74 -10.31
N PHE A 488 17.43 -10.56 -10.14
CA PHE A 488 17.83 -11.19 -8.88
C PHE A 488 19.01 -10.47 -8.19
N GLY A 489 19.42 -9.30 -8.71
CA GLY A 489 20.52 -8.52 -8.17
C GLY A 489 21.82 -9.32 -8.13
N SER A 490 22.46 -9.35 -6.95
CA SER A 490 23.69 -10.09 -6.66
C SER A 490 23.46 -11.53 -6.17
N SER A 491 22.22 -12.05 -6.23
CA SER A 491 21.92 -13.43 -5.82
C SER A 491 22.61 -14.43 -6.76
N ASN A 492 23.10 -15.54 -6.20
CA ASN A 492 23.81 -16.60 -6.92
C ASN A 492 23.03 -17.92 -6.85
N TYR A 493 22.97 -18.67 -7.95
CA TYR A 493 22.36 -20.02 -7.97
C TYR A 493 23.45 -21.10 -8.12
N SER A 494 23.14 -22.35 -7.77
CA SER A 494 24.08 -23.47 -7.85
C SER A 494 23.94 -24.26 -9.15
N PRO A 495 24.92 -25.12 -9.52
CA PRO A 495 24.83 -25.92 -10.74
C PRO A 495 23.66 -26.90 -10.78
N ALA A 496 22.97 -27.15 -9.65
CA ALA A 496 21.75 -27.96 -9.62
C ALA A 496 20.56 -27.25 -10.30
N ALA A 497 20.43 -25.93 -10.15
CA ALA A 497 19.38 -25.14 -10.79
C ALA A 497 19.73 -24.69 -12.22
N ALA A 498 20.91 -25.02 -12.76
CA ALA A 498 21.34 -24.58 -14.09
C ALA A 498 20.38 -25.03 -15.22
N GLU A 499 19.82 -26.24 -15.15
CA GLU A 499 18.79 -26.69 -16.11
C GLU A 499 17.47 -25.91 -15.96
N ALA A 500 17.11 -25.51 -14.73
CA ALA A 500 15.90 -24.73 -14.45
C ALA A 500 16.05 -23.28 -14.91
N HIS A 501 17.18 -22.64 -14.60
CA HIS A 501 17.54 -21.32 -15.14
C HIS A 501 17.54 -21.33 -16.66
N ALA A 502 18.22 -22.30 -17.29
CA ALA A 502 18.22 -22.46 -18.75
C ALA A 502 16.79 -22.57 -19.29
N LYS A 503 15.93 -23.43 -18.72
CA LYS A 503 14.53 -23.55 -19.14
C LYS A 503 13.74 -22.24 -19.02
N LEU A 504 14.02 -21.38 -18.04
CA LEU A 504 13.40 -20.04 -17.98
C LEU A 504 13.92 -19.13 -19.10
N THR A 505 15.24 -19.06 -19.31
CA THR A 505 15.86 -18.12 -20.27
C THR A 505 15.82 -18.57 -21.73
N ASP A 506 15.75 -19.87 -21.99
CA ASP A 506 15.90 -20.45 -23.33
C ASP A 506 14.75 -20.02 -24.26
N PRO A 507 15.01 -19.82 -25.56
CA PRO A 507 13.99 -19.49 -26.53
C PRO A 507 12.84 -20.50 -26.59
N VAL A 508 11.64 -20.03 -26.95
CA VAL A 508 10.42 -20.85 -27.10
C VAL A 508 10.63 -22.05 -28.03
N GLY A 509 11.40 -21.88 -29.11
CA GLY A 509 11.73 -22.96 -30.05
C GLY A 509 12.51 -24.13 -29.45
N SER A 510 13.13 -23.94 -28.28
CA SER A 510 13.83 -24.96 -27.48
C SER A 510 12.92 -25.62 -26.43
N GLY A 511 11.70 -25.11 -26.22
CA GLY A 511 10.84 -25.49 -25.09
C GLY A 511 11.11 -24.72 -23.80
N GLY A 512 11.85 -23.60 -23.87
CA GLY A 512 12.03 -22.65 -22.76
C GLY A 512 11.00 -21.52 -22.78
N PHE A 513 11.07 -20.64 -21.77
CA PHE A 513 10.08 -19.56 -21.57
C PHE A 513 10.54 -18.17 -22.07
N GLN A 514 11.76 -18.04 -22.59
CA GLN A 514 12.33 -16.79 -23.11
C GLN A 514 12.29 -15.62 -22.09
N TRP A 515 12.58 -15.90 -20.81
CA TRP A 515 12.67 -14.89 -19.77
C TRP A 515 14.02 -14.16 -19.81
N THR A 516 13.99 -12.83 -19.64
CA THR A 516 15.19 -12.02 -19.40
C THR A 516 15.50 -12.01 -17.91
N ILE A 517 16.42 -12.88 -17.49
CA ILE A 517 16.97 -12.90 -16.12
C ILE A 517 18.19 -11.96 -16.06
N THR A 518 18.09 -10.90 -15.26
CA THR A 518 19.18 -9.94 -15.05
C THR A 518 19.81 -10.15 -13.67
N GLN A 519 21.01 -10.74 -13.63
CA GLN A 519 21.79 -10.96 -12.41
C GLN A 519 23.22 -10.41 -12.57
N GLU A 520 23.73 -9.81 -11.50
CA GLU A 520 25.16 -9.50 -11.32
C GLU A 520 25.91 -10.69 -10.71
N GLY A 521 25.18 -11.54 -9.97
CA GLY A 521 25.67 -12.84 -9.50
C GLY A 521 25.87 -13.84 -10.64
N GLY A 522 26.52 -14.97 -10.33
CA GLY A 522 26.80 -16.06 -11.26
C GLY A 522 26.40 -17.41 -10.70
N VAL A 523 27.02 -18.47 -11.24
CA VAL A 523 26.88 -19.83 -10.72
C VAL A 523 27.96 -20.05 -9.65
N VAL A 524 27.57 -20.37 -8.41
CA VAL A 524 28.53 -20.77 -7.36
C VAL A 524 29.01 -22.20 -7.56
N ALA A 525 30.04 -22.62 -6.83
CA ALA A 525 30.45 -24.01 -6.81
C ALA A 525 29.32 -24.93 -6.32
N ALA A 526 29.27 -26.18 -6.82
CA ALA A 526 28.38 -27.18 -6.26
C ALA A 526 28.81 -27.56 -4.83
N ALA A 527 27.85 -27.95 -3.99
CA ALA A 527 28.09 -28.31 -2.60
C ALA A 527 29.17 -29.41 -2.43
N PRO A 528 30.06 -29.32 -1.42
CA PRO A 528 30.97 -30.39 -1.05
C PRO A 528 30.21 -31.69 -0.74
N THR A 529 30.69 -32.82 -1.26
CA THR A 529 29.96 -34.10 -1.16
C THR A 529 30.63 -35.07 -0.17
N ALA A 530 29.92 -36.14 0.20
CA ALA A 530 30.40 -37.19 1.10
C ALA A 530 30.96 -36.68 2.45
N VAL A 531 30.39 -35.59 2.98
CA VAL A 531 30.85 -34.94 4.22
C VAL A 531 30.77 -35.92 5.40
N SER A 532 31.92 -36.19 6.01
CA SER A 532 32.12 -37.17 7.06
C SER A 532 32.77 -36.52 8.27
N ALA A 533 32.28 -36.86 9.46
CA ALA A 533 32.72 -36.28 10.71
C ALA A 533 33.30 -37.38 11.62
N ILE A 534 34.54 -37.21 12.07
CA ILE A 534 35.24 -38.15 12.94
C ILE A 534 35.49 -37.47 14.31
N PRO A 535 34.77 -37.87 15.37
CA PRO A 535 34.88 -37.22 16.67
C PRO A 535 36.19 -37.53 17.40
N GLY A 536 36.75 -36.49 18.03
CA GLY A 536 37.88 -36.56 18.94
C GLY A 536 37.63 -35.76 20.23
N ASN A 537 38.69 -35.46 20.96
CA ASN A 537 38.60 -34.73 22.23
C ASN A 537 38.35 -33.24 22.01
N ALA A 538 37.19 -32.73 22.43
CA ALA A 538 36.76 -31.34 22.28
C ALA A 538 36.86 -30.81 20.82
N ALA A 539 36.79 -31.72 19.86
CA ALA A 539 37.09 -31.47 18.45
C ALA A 539 36.48 -32.56 17.55
N VAL A 540 36.32 -32.25 16.27
CA VAL A 540 35.89 -33.19 15.21
C VAL A 540 36.75 -32.94 13.97
N THR A 541 37.32 -34.01 13.41
CA THR A 541 37.90 -33.97 12.06
C THR A 541 36.76 -34.10 11.06
N VAL A 542 36.49 -33.03 10.32
CA VAL A 542 35.53 -33.03 9.20
C VAL A 542 36.32 -33.28 7.92
N SER A 543 35.81 -34.16 7.06
CA SER A 543 36.39 -34.49 5.75
C SER A 543 35.31 -34.49 4.69
N TRP A 544 35.65 -34.13 3.45
CA TRP A 544 34.73 -33.97 2.32
C TRP A 544 35.38 -34.39 1.01
N THR A 545 34.54 -34.67 0.01
CA THR A 545 34.97 -34.77 -1.39
C THR A 545 34.72 -33.42 -2.07
N PRO A 546 35.77 -32.74 -2.58
CA PRO A 546 35.64 -31.60 -3.47
C PRO A 546 34.63 -31.85 -4.60
N SER A 547 33.85 -30.83 -4.96
CA SER A 547 32.92 -30.88 -6.09
C SER A 547 33.67 -30.74 -7.41
N ASP A 548 33.43 -31.66 -8.36
CA ASP A 548 33.99 -31.60 -9.72
C ASP A 548 33.47 -30.41 -10.54
N ASN A 549 32.44 -29.70 -10.05
CA ASN A 549 31.85 -28.51 -10.67
C ASN A 549 31.99 -27.29 -9.74
N ASN A 550 32.84 -26.36 -10.15
CA ASN A 550 33.20 -25.14 -9.44
C ASN A 550 32.39 -23.89 -9.87
N GLY A 551 31.29 -24.07 -10.61
CA GLY A 551 30.50 -22.95 -11.13
C GLY A 551 31.21 -22.12 -12.22
N GLY A 552 32.39 -22.54 -12.68
CA GLY A 552 33.24 -21.78 -13.60
C GLY A 552 34.20 -20.80 -12.92
N SER A 553 34.28 -20.78 -11.58
CA SER A 553 35.20 -19.93 -10.80
C SER A 553 36.15 -20.77 -9.95
N GLU A 554 37.39 -20.33 -9.74
CA GLU A 554 38.35 -21.10 -8.93
C GLU A 554 37.92 -21.10 -7.45
N ILE A 555 37.95 -22.28 -6.82
CA ILE A 555 37.70 -22.42 -5.37
C ILE A 555 38.91 -21.82 -4.64
N THR A 556 38.64 -20.89 -3.73
CA THR A 556 39.65 -20.13 -2.98
C THR A 556 39.87 -20.70 -1.59
N SER A 557 38.85 -21.30 -0.99
CA SER A 557 38.93 -22.00 0.30
C SER A 557 37.74 -22.94 0.53
N TYR A 558 37.87 -23.83 1.52
CA TYR A 558 36.75 -24.52 2.13
C TYR A 558 36.61 -24.07 3.58
N THR A 559 35.38 -23.93 4.08
CA THR A 559 35.10 -23.72 5.51
C THR A 559 34.16 -24.81 6.00
N ALA A 560 34.52 -25.46 7.11
CA ALA A 560 33.68 -26.42 7.82
C ALA A 560 33.26 -25.84 9.18
N SER A 561 31.95 -25.76 9.44
CA SER A 561 31.37 -25.17 10.65
C SER A 561 30.52 -26.17 11.42
N ALA A 562 30.49 -26.05 12.76
CA ALA A 562 29.62 -26.84 13.63
C ALA A 562 28.28 -26.12 13.84
N ALA A 563 27.19 -26.73 13.38
CA ALA A 563 25.87 -26.11 13.34
C ALA A 563 25.41 -25.60 14.72
N GLY A 564 24.87 -24.38 14.77
CA GLY A 564 24.44 -23.72 16.00
C GLY A 564 25.58 -23.20 16.89
N THR A 565 26.81 -23.06 16.38
CA THR A 565 27.96 -22.51 17.13
C THR A 565 28.90 -21.69 16.25
N ASP A 566 29.71 -20.84 16.86
CA ASP A 566 30.80 -20.10 16.19
C ASP A 566 32.05 -20.96 15.86
N GLN A 567 32.01 -22.28 16.08
CA GLN A 567 33.20 -23.15 15.92
C GLN A 567 33.34 -23.63 14.48
N SER A 568 34.45 -23.27 13.82
CA SER A 568 34.73 -23.64 12.43
C SER A 568 36.23 -23.89 12.18
N CYS A 569 36.54 -24.40 10.98
CA CYS A 569 37.89 -24.42 10.42
C CYS A 569 37.86 -24.11 8.91
N THR A 570 38.79 -23.26 8.45
CA THR A 570 38.94 -22.86 7.04
C THR A 570 40.28 -23.36 6.49
N THR A 571 40.29 -23.83 5.24
CA THR A 571 41.47 -24.40 4.57
C THR A 571 41.65 -23.91 3.14
N ALA A 572 42.89 -23.99 2.66
CA ALA A 572 43.26 -23.84 1.25
C ALA A 572 42.50 -24.85 0.35
N PRO A 573 42.32 -24.57 -0.95
CA PRO A 573 41.41 -25.32 -1.82
C PRO A 573 41.92 -26.72 -2.20
N GLU A 574 43.19 -27.06 -1.94
CA GLU A 574 43.72 -28.41 -2.14
C GLU A 574 43.39 -29.35 -0.96
N ALA A 575 42.78 -28.86 0.11
CA ALA A 575 42.44 -29.64 1.29
C ALA A 575 41.04 -30.27 1.22
N SER A 576 40.95 -31.52 1.65
CA SER A 576 39.71 -32.31 1.74
C SER A 576 39.32 -32.66 3.19
N SER A 577 39.94 -32.01 4.18
CA SER A 577 39.64 -32.18 5.60
C SER A 577 40.20 -31.08 6.49
N CYS A 578 39.51 -30.73 7.57
CA CYS A 578 40.02 -29.89 8.65
C CYS A 578 39.50 -30.33 10.03
N VAL A 579 40.02 -29.74 11.10
CA VAL A 579 39.62 -30.08 12.48
C VAL A 579 38.93 -28.88 13.13
N VAL A 580 37.63 -29.01 13.37
CA VAL A 580 36.87 -28.04 14.18
C VAL A 580 37.20 -28.34 15.65
N THR A 581 37.61 -27.33 16.41
CA THR A 581 37.98 -27.46 17.84
C THR A 581 37.03 -26.65 18.72
N GLY A 582 37.21 -26.69 20.04
CA GLY A 582 36.41 -25.89 20.99
C GLY A 582 35.02 -26.46 21.31
N LEU A 583 34.76 -27.70 20.88
CA LEU A 583 33.47 -28.37 21.03
C LEU A 583 33.35 -29.05 22.40
N SER A 584 32.12 -29.28 22.88
CA SER A 584 31.89 -29.99 24.16
C SER A 584 31.83 -31.51 23.94
N ASN A 585 32.60 -32.26 24.71
CA ASN A 585 32.49 -33.72 24.74
C ASN A 585 31.10 -34.13 25.30
N GLY A 586 30.48 -35.16 24.71
CA GLY A 586 29.14 -35.62 25.07
C GLY A 586 27.98 -34.85 24.42
N SER A 587 28.21 -33.64 23.90
CA SER A 587 27.24 -32.92 23.06
C SER A 587 27.23 -33.48 21.63
N GLN A 588 26.06 -33.53 20.98
CA GLN A 588 25.94 -33.94 19.58
C GLN A 588 25.99 -32.71 18.65
N TYR A 589 26.73 -32.82 17.55
CA TYR A 589 26.89 -31.77 16.53
C TYR A 589 26.75 -32.36 15.12
N THR A 590 26.17 -31.57 14.21
CA THR A 590 26.30 -31.73 12.75
C THR A 590 27.29 -30.69 12.21
N PHE A 591 27.90 -31.00 11.06
CA PHE A 591 28.89 -30.15 10.42
C PHE A 591 28.47 -29.81 9.00
N GLU A 592 28.68 -28.56 8.61
CA GLU A 592 28.40 -28.04 7.28
C GLU A 592 29.70 -27.60 6.64
N VAL A 593 29.95 -28.04 5.40
CA VAL A 593 31.14 -27.68 4.62
C VAL A 593 30.71 -26.88 3.41
N VAL A 594 31.31 -25.71 3.24
CA VAL A 594 31.07 -24.77 2.15
C VAL A 594 32.36 -24.57 1.35
N ALA A 595 32.23 -24.44 0.03
CA ALA A 595 33.31 -24.09 -0.89
C ALA A 595 33.18 -22.63 -1.32
N THR A 596 34.18 -21.81 -1.03
CA THR A 596 34.22 -20.39 -1.40
C THR A 596 34.87 -20.22 -2.77
N THR A 597 34.29 -19.38 -3.62
CA THR A 597 34.83 -18.97 -4.93
C THR A 597 34.93 -17.44 -5.03
N ALA A 598 35.40 -16.91 -6.16
CA ALA A 598 35.32 -15.47 -6.44
C ALA A 598 33.89 -14.96 -6.78
N ILE A 599 32.91 -15.87 -6.98
CA ILE A 599 31.49 -15.53 -7.21
C ILE A 599 30.72 -15.53 -5.89
N GLY A 600 31.07 -16.43 -4.97
CA GLY A 600 30.43 -16.60 -3.67
C GLY A 600 30.66 -17.98 -3.09
N ASP A 601 29.95 -18.28 -2.00
CA ASP A 601 29.95 -19.57 -1.32
C ASP A 601 28.97 -20.56 -1.96
N SER A 602 29.33 -21.85 -1.95
CA SER A 602 28.45 -22.95 -2.37
C SER A 602 27.28 -23.17 -1.40
N PRO A 603 26.21 -23.89 -1.81
CA PRO A 603 25.33 -24.53 -0.84
C PRO A 603 26.13 -25.45 0.12
N PRO A 604 25.69 -25.66 1.37
CA PRO A 604 26.42 -26.43 2.37
C PRO A 604 26.28 -27.95 2.16
N GLY A 605 27.41 -28.67 2.23
CA GLY A 605 27.44 -30.11 2.37
C GLY A 605 27.30 -30.53 3.84
N THR A 606 26.25 -31.27 4.19
CA THR A 606 25.94 -31.64 5.60
C THR A 606 26.51 -33.00 6.01
N SER A 607 27.01 -33.09 7.25
CA SER A 607 27.46 -34.33 7.87
C SER A 607 26.34 -35.07 8.60
N ALA A 608 26.49 -36.38 8.77
CA ALA A 608 25.79 -37.09 9.84
C ALA A 608 26.20 -36.54 11.22
N ALA A 609 25.29 -36.59 12.19
CA ALA A 609 25.53 -36.06 13.54
C ALA A 609 26.51 -36.93 14.34
N VAL A 610 27.47 -36.31 15.03
CA VAL A 610 28.48 -37.00 15.86
C VAL A 610 28.67 -36.35 17.22
N THR A 611 29.21 -37.12 18.16
CA THR A 611 29.47 -36.70 19.55
C THR A 611 30.98 -36.72 19.82
N PRO A 612 31.64 -35.55 20.03
CA PRO A 612 33.02 -35.45 20.49
C PRO A 612 33.19 -36.19 21.81
N ARG A 613 34.35 -36.83 21.97
CA ARG A 613 34.66 -37.66 23.14
C ARG A 613 36.15 -37.88 23.29
N THR A 614 36.55 -38.17 24.51
CA THR A 614 37.91 -38.62 24.86
C THR A 614 37.84 -39.85 25.76
N VAL A 615 39.00 -40.39 26.14
CA VAL A 615 39.08 -41.50 27.09
C VAL A 615 38.60 -41.04 28.47
N PRO A 616 38.10 -41.93 29.36
CA PRO A 616 37.67 -41.52 30.69
C PRO A 616 38.85 -41.00 31.53
N ASP A 617 38.55 -40.29 32.62
CA ASP A 617 39.55 -40.07 33.68
C ASP A 617 40.01 -41.40 34.29
N ALA A 618 41.12 -41.37 35.04
CA ALA A 618 41.56 -42.54 35.79
C ALA A 618 40.57 -42.89 36.93
N PRO A 619 40.17 -44.17 37.08
CA PRO A 619 39.41 -44.64 38.24
C PRO A 619 40.09 -44.34 39.58
N THR A 620 39.31 -44.28 40.66
CA THR A 620 39.79 -43.88 41.99
C THR A 620 39.50 -44.95 43.05
N ALA A 621 39.87 -44.70 44.32
CA ALA A 621 39.58 -45.56 45.47
C ALA A 621 39.94 -47.07 45.35
N VAL A 622 40.96 -47.44 44.58
CA VAL A 622 41.29 -48.85 44.28
C VAL A 622 41.69 -49.66 45.52
N SER A 623 41.08 -50.83 45.71
CA SER A 623 41.37 -51.79 46.80
C SER A 623 41.26 -53.24 46.32
N GLY A 624 41.63 -54.25 47.13
CA GLY A 624 41.51 -55.66 46.71
C GLY A 624 41.53 -56.73 47.82
N VAL A 625 40.99 -57.92 47.50
CA VAL A 625 40.74 -59.06 48.40
C VAL A 625 41.27 -60.38 47.78
N ALA A 626 42.03 -61.17 48.55
CA ALA A 626 42.74 -62.36 48.06
C ALA A 626 41.88 -63.63 47.85
N GLY A 627 42.32 -64.50 46.94
CA GLY A 627 41.76 -65.83 46.66
C GLY A 627 42.69 -66.73 45.83
N ASP A 628 42.20 -67.91 45.43
CA ASP A 628 43.03 -68.94 44.79
C ASP A 628 43.45 -68.54 43.38
N GLY A 629 44.72 -68.13 43.27
CA GLY A 629 45.33 -67.58 42.07
C GLY A 629 44.99 -66.13 41.75
N GLN A 630 44.29 -65.44 42.66
CA GLN A 630 43.53 -64.27 42.25
C GLN A 630 43.26 -63.22 43.33
N VAL A 631 42.99 -61.98 42.91
CA VAL A 631 42.55 -60.88 43.79
C VAL A 631 41.32 -60.22 43.20
N THR A 632 40.23 -60.18 43.96
CA THR A 632 39.05 -59.38 43.65
C THR A 632 39.35 -57.93 43.97
N VAL A 633 39.55 -57.11 42.94
CA VAL A 633 39.83 -55.67 43.01
C VAL A 633 38.51 -54.90 42.94
N THR A 634 38.41 -53.78 43.64
CA THR A 634 37.27 -52.83 43.60
C THR A 634 37.80 -51.40 43.45
N TRP A 635 36.97 -50.47 42.96
CA TRP A 635 37.32 -49.07 42.74
C TRP A 635 36.08 -48.16 42.72
N GLU A 636 36.30 -46.86 42.67
CA GLU A 636 35.28 -45.84 42.34
C GLU A 636 35.45 -45.39 40.88
N ALA A 637 34.34 -44.98 40.27
CA ALA A 637 34.30 -44.56 38.87
C ALA A 637 35.12 -43.27 38.61
N PRO A 638 35.58 -43.04 37.37
CA PRO A 638 36.16 -41.78 36.90
C PRO A 638 35.28 -40.56 37.19
N ALA A 639 35.90 -39.38 37.35
CA ALA A 639 35.17 -38.12 37.53
C ALA A 639 34.50 -37.63 36.24
N SER A 640 35.16 -37.83 35.09
CA SER A 640 34.57 -37.75 33.75
C SER A 640 34.64 -39.10 33.05
N ASP A 641 33.56 -39.47 32.34
CA ASP A 641 33.55 -40.58 31.39
C ASP A 641 34.17 -40.22 30.03
N GLY A 642 34.64 -38.98 29.86
CA GLY A 642 35.18 -38.47 28.60
C GLY A 642 34.11 -38.06 27.57
N GLY A 643 32.82 -38.03 27.95
CA GLY A 643 31.70 -37.74 27.04
C GLY A 643 31.18 -38.96 26.29
N ALA A 644 31.54 -40.16 26.72
CA ALA A 644 30.97 -41.41 26.21
C ALA A 644 31.00 -42.50 27.29
N ALA A 645 29.89 -43.22 27.44
CA ALA A 645 29.70 -44.20 28.50
C ALA A 645 30.83 -45.23 28.57
N ILE A 646 31.31 -45.47 29.80
CA ILE A 646 32.32 -46.48 30.11
C ILE A 646 31.78 -47.86 29.73
N THR A 647 32.50 -48.57 28.88
CA THR A 647 32.18 -49.92 28.40
C THR A 647 32.81 -51.00 29.26
N ALA A 648 34.02 -50.75 29.79
CA ALA A 648 34.73 -51.70 30.63
C ALA A 648 35.67 -51.01 31.64
N TYR A 649 36.19 -51.79 32.58
CA TYR A 649 37.34 -51.44 33.41
C TYR A 649 38.36 -52.56 33.36
N THR A 650 39.65 -52.24 33.32
CA THR A 650 40.74 -53.23 33.44
C THR A 650 41.58 -52.94 34.67
N ALA A 651 41.55 -53.83 35.66
CA ALA A 651 42.47 -53.82 36.80
C ALA A 651 43.75 -54.61 36.46
N GLN A 652 44.90 -54.11 36.90
CA GLN A 652 46.22 -54.72 36.67
C GLN A 652 47.05 -54.79 37.96
N ALA A 653 47.72 -55.91 38.19
CA ALA A 653 48.71 -56.09 39.25
C ALA A 653 50.06 -55.47 38.84
N VAL A 654 50.60 -54.55 39.63
CA VAL A 654 51.80 -53.76 39.27
C VAL A 654 53.07 -54.63 39.23
N GLU A 655 53.24 -55.54 40.18
CA GLU A 655 54.45 -56.34 40.39
C GLU A 655 54.45 -57.67 39.60
N GLY A 656 53.50 -57.86 38.67
CA GLY A 656 53.41 -59.06 37.84
C GLY A 656 52.67 -58.93 36.50
N GLY A 657 51.94 -57.83 36.28
CA GLY A 657 51.29 -57.52 35.01
C GLY A 657 49.95 -58.23 34.74
N GLN A 658 49.52 -59.17 35.60
CA GLN A 658 48.23 -59.85 35.49
C GLN A 658 47.06 -58.86 35.49
N THR A 659 46.00 -59.16 34.74
CA THR A 659 44.81 -58.31 34.65
C THR A 659 43.50 -59.04 34.94
N CYS A 660 42.44 -58.27 35.16
CA CYS A 660 41.06 -58.65 34.89
C CYS A 660 40.32 -57.49 34.25
N THR A 661 39.19 -57.82 33.62
CA THR A 661 38.28 -56.83 33.04
C THR A 661 36.86 -57.06 33.57
N SER A 662 36.11 -56.00 33.82
CA SER A 662 34.66 -56.02 34.09
C SER A 662 33.93 -55.07 33.14
N ALA A 663 32.61 -55.20 33.05
CA ALA A 663 31.76 -54.24 32.35
C ALA A 663 31.76 -52.87 33.05
N GLY A 664 31.49 -51.80 32.31
CA GLY A 664 31.57 -50.41 32.79
C GLY A 664 30.53 -50.01 33.85
N ASP A 665 29.51 -50.82 34.08
CA ASP A 665 28.56 -50.71 35.20
C ASP A 665 29.09 -51.38 36.49
N THR A 666 30.15 -52.19 36.39
CA THR A 666 30.60 -53.12 37.42
C THR A 666 32.00 -52.73 37.91
N ALA A 667 32.05 -51.94 38.99
CA ALA A 667 33.28 -51.42 39.60
C ALA A 667 34.08 -52.46 40.44
N SER A 668 34.12 -53.71 39.95
CA SER A 668 34.95 -54.78 40.52
C SER A 668 35.26 -55.87 39.49
N CYS A 669 36.49 -56.40 39.51
CA CYS A 669 36.86 -57.60 38.77
C CYS A 669 37.88 -58.43 39.56
N THR A 670 38.06 -59.71 39.20
CA THR A 670 39.00 -60.61 39.89
C THR A 670 40.21 -60.93 39.02
N VAL A 671 41.35 -60.30 39.32
CA VAL A 671 42.64 -60.50 38.62
C VAL A 671 43.12 -61.91 38.93
N THR A 672 43.32 -62.75 37.91
CA THR A 672 43.75 -64.16 38.09
C THR A 672 45.18 -64.39 37.58
N GLY A 673 45.72 -65.61 37.76
CA GLY A 673 47.09 -65.94 37.31
C GLY A 673 48.21 -65.36 38.19
N LEU A 674 47.88 -64.89 39.39
CA LEU A 674 48.82 -64.32 40.35
C LEU A 674 49.56 -65.42 41.15
N SER A 675 50.82 -65.16 41.50
CA SER A 675 51.71 -66.20 42.04
C SER A 675 51.50 -66.48 43.53
N ASN A 676 51.44 -67.78 43.83
CA ASN A 676 51.45 -68.40 45.16
C ASN A 676 52.38 -67.68 46.15
N GLY A 677 51.82 -66.83 47.02
CA GLY A 677 52.52 -66.17 48.13
C GLY A 677 53.23 -64.84 47.80
N THR A 678 53.14 -64.34 46.56
CA THR A 678 53.71 -63.03 46.18
C THR A 678 52.77 -61.88 46.58
N ARG A 679 53.31 -60.69 46.84
CA ARG A 679 52.54 -59.47 47.19
C ARG A 679 52.41 -58.55 45.97
N TYR A 680 51.18 -58.10 45.70
CA TYR A 680 50.81 -57.29 44.53
C TYR A 680 49.94 -56.08 44.89
N SER A 681 50.30 -54.88 44.45
CA SER A 681 49.44 -53.69 44.37
C SER A 681 48.69 -53.65 43.04
N PHE A 682 47.59 -52.90 42.95
CA PHE A 682 46.72 -52.87 41.76
C PHE A 682 46.40 -51.46 41.30
N THR A 683 46.49 -51.23 39.98
CA THR A 683 45.97 -50.05 39.29
C THR A 683 44.76 -50.43 38.43
N VAL A 684 43.85 -49.49 38.16
CA VAL A 684 42.69 -49.70 37.27
C VAL A 684 42.69 -48.65 36.17
N GLN A 685 42.31 -49.06 34.96
CA GLN A 685 41.98 -48.20 33.83
C GLN A 685 40.49 -48.35 33.50
N ALA A 686 39.82 -47.27 33.12
CA ALA A 686 38.48 -47.29 32.53
C ALA A 686 38.59 -47.30 31.00
N GLU A 687 37.66 -47.96 30.32
CA GLU A 687 37.56 -47.98 28.86
C GLU A 687 36.21 -47.45 28.43
N ASN A 688 36.19 -46.56 27.44
CA ASN A 688 34.99 -46.21 26.68
C ASN A 688 35.26 -46.38 25.18
N VAL A 689 34.31 -46.00 24.32
CA VAL A 689 34.42 -46.05 22.85
C VAL A 689 35.40 -45.01 22.22
N ALA A 690 36.27 -44.40 23.03
CA ALA A 690 37.47 -43.66 22.61
C ALA A 690 38.78 -44.32 23.06
N GLY A 691 38.74 -45.28 24.00
CA GLY A 691 39.90 -46.06 24.48
C GLY A 691 40.04 -46.11 26.00
N MET A 692 41.23 -46.54 26.45
CA MET A 692 41.60 -46.68 27.86
C MET A 692 42.05 -45.34 28.49
N SER A 693 41.66 -45.11 29.73
CA SER A 693 42.12 -44.02 30.60
C SER A 693 43.60 -44.16 30.94
N ALA A 694 44.18 -43.12 31.57
CA ALA A 694 45.39 -43.31 32.36
C ALA A 694 45.14 -44.31 33.51
N PRO A 695 46.15 -45.07 33.97
CA PRO A 695 46.01 -45.91 35.17
C PRO A 695 45.77 -45.08 36.44
N SER A 696 44.95 -45.61 37.33
CA SER A 696 44.76 -45.08 38.69
C SER A 696 46.07 -45.02 39.49
N ALA A 697 46.02 -44.34 40.64
CA ALA A 697 46.98 -44.61 41.71
C ALA A 697 46.92 -46.09 42.12
N ALA A 698 48.06 -46.67 42.48
CA ALA A 698 48.15 -48.07 42.89
C ALA A 698 47.62 -48.30 44.32
N SER A 699 46.89 -49.40 44.51
CA SER A 699 46.28 -49.80 45.78
C SER A 699 47.26 -50.37 46.80
N ALA A 700 46.79 -50.57 48.04
CA ALA A 700 47.51 -51.36 49.04
C ALA A 700 47.59 -52.85 48.63
N ALA A 701 48.72 -53.50 48.93
CA ALA A 701 49.09 -54.75 48.26
C ALA A 701 48.62 -56.07 48.94
N VAL A 702 48.30 -57.09 48.13
CA VAL A 702 47.52 -58.31 48.43
C VAL A 702 48.22 -59.59 47.89
N THR A 703 47.88 -60.81 48.35
CA THR A 703 48.66 -62.05 48.08
C THR A 703 47.86 -63.32 47.68
N PRO A 704 48.11 -63.99 46.52
CA PRO A 704 47.21 -65.03 45.92
C PRO A 704 47.93 -66.35 45.46
N THR A 705 47.26 -67.31 44.78
CA THR A 705 47.74 -68.74 44.60
C THR A 705 47.29 -69.64 43.37
N ALA A 706 47.90 -69.61 42.14
CA ALA A 706 47.35 -70.22 40.86
C ALA A 706 48.00 -71.49 40.20
N PRO A 707 47.36 -72.13 39.16
CA PRO A 707 47.99 -72.83 37.99
C PRO A 707 47.35 -72.57 36.55
N ALA A 708 48.01 -72.90 35.39
CA ALA A 708 47.68 -72.34 34.03
C ALA A 708 47.96 -73.15 32.68
N PRO A 709 47.50 -72.69 31.45
CA PRO A 709 47.76 -73.24 30.06
C PRO A 709 48.17 -72.21 28.91
N THR A 710 48.30 -72.58 27.60
CA THR A 710 48.80 -71.70 26.44
C THR A 710 48.33 -72.01 24.94
N PRO A 711 48.49 -71.12 23.89
CA PRO A 711 47.71 -71.11 22.58
C PRO A 711 48.35 -70.62 21.17
N THR A 712 47.55 -70.53 20.06
CA THR A 712 47.51 -69.59 18.82
C THR A 712 48.46 -69.57 17.54
N THR A 713 47.98 -69.10 16.32
CA THR A 713 48.62 -68.21 15.23
C THR A 713 47.86 -68.03 13.82
N VAL A 714 48.35 -67.25 12.78
CA VAL A 714 47.60 -66.46 11.69
C VAL A 714 48.29 -66.15 10.27
N SER A 715 47.62 -65.58 9.17
CA SER A 715 48.09 -64.52 8.14
C SER A 715 47.47 -64.36 6.64
N PRO A 716 47.66 -63.23 5.83
CA PRO A 716 46.92 -62.75 4.56
C PRO A 716 47.70 -62.03 3.33
N SER A 717 47.06 -61.32 2.30
CA SER A 717 47.66 -60.35 1.22
C SER A 717 46.72 -59.61 0.12
N PRO A 718 47.02 -58.39 -0.50
CA PRO A 718 46.22 -57.64 -1.59
C PRO A 718 46.93 -56.71 -2.73
N THR A 719 46.23 -56.15 -3.80
CA THR A 719 46.61 -55.04 -4.83
C THR A 719 45.48 -54.68 -5.90
N GLY A 720 45.39 -53.74 -6.94
CA GLY A 720 46.03 -52.52 -7.62
C GLY A 720 45.78 -52.41 -9.21
N PHE A 721 45.79 -51.36 -10.13
CA PHE A 721 45.75 -49.83 -10.30
C PHE A 721 45.54 -49.29 -11.83
N PRO A 722 45.16 -47.99 -12.19
CA PRO A 722 44.81 -47.43 -13.59
C PRO A 722 45.33 -45.99 -14.09
N SER A 723 45.09 -45.42 -15.34
CA SER A 723 45.25 -43.95 -15.87
C SER A 723 44.64 -43.50 -17.33
N PRO A 724 45.08 -42.51 -18.24
CA PRO A 724 44.24 -41.45 -18.98
C PRO A 724 44.50 -41.00 -20.51
N THR A 725 43.88 -39.92 -21.14
CA THR A 725 44.20 -39.00 -22.39
C THR A 725 42.94 -38.42 -23.21
N THR A 726 42.80 -37.52 -24.27
CA THR A 726 43.31 -36.24 -25.00
C THR A 726 42.45 -35.91 -26.32
N SER A 727 42.31 -34.81 -27.15
CA SER A 727 42.49 -33.28 -27.25
C SER A 727 41.93 -32.63 -28.64
N PRO A 728 41.75 -31.27 -28.89
CA PRO A 728 40.89 -30.62 -30.00
C PRO A 728 41.37 -29.35 -30.87
N THR A 729 40.58 -28.83 -31.88
CA THR A 729 40.76 -27.62 -32.85
C THR A 729 39.42 -27.17 -33.62
N THR A 730 39.10 -26.13 -34.49
CA THR A 730 39.53 -24.75 -35.05
C THR A 730 38.41 -24.02 -35.96
N SER A 731 38.51 -22.73 -36.46
CA SER A 731 37.55 -21.93 -37.37
C SER A 731 38.20 -20.67 -38.09
N PRO A 732 37.63 -19.56 -38.75
CA PRO A 732 36.26 -18.98 -39.13
C PRO A 732 36.11 -18.19 -40.55
N SER A 733 35.29 -17.08 -40.72
CA SER A 733 35.21 -15.95 -41.80
C SER A 733 33.95 -15.87 -42.78
N SER A 734 33.39 -14.82 -43.48
CA SER A 734 33.37 -13.28 -43.61
C SER A 734 32.36 -12.67 -44.70
N SER A 735 31.99 -11.33 -44.72
CA SER A 735 30.99 -10.57 -45.62
C SER A 735 31.46 -9.12 -46.09
N PRO A 736 30.71 -8.00 -46.52
CA PRO A 736 29.30 -7.60 -46.96
C PRO A 736 29.13 -6.46 -48.12
N THR A 737 28.03 -5.62 -48.19
CA THR A 737 27.73 -4.28 -48.93
C THR A 737 27.17 -4.20 -50.41
N SER A 738 26.56 -3.14 -51.06
CA SER A 738 25.72 -1.89 -50.76
C SER A 738 25.09 -1.10 -52.02
N ARG A 739 23.86 -0.45 -51.95
CA ARG A 739 22.95 0.34 -52.89
C ARG A 739 21.65 -0.26 -53.55
N TRP A 740 20.80 -0.97 -52.79
CA TRP A 740 19.44 -1.52 -53.10
C TRP A 740 19.07 -1.87 -54.57
N ASN A 741 19.88 -2.49 -55.42
CA ASN A 741 20.88 -3.53 -55.21
C ASN A 741 22.26 -3.07 -54.68
N PRO A 742 22.70 -3.47 -53.46
CA PRO A 742 21.94 -4.08 -52.36
C PRO A 742 21.74 -3.16 -51.11
N PRO A 743 20.62 -3.28 -50.39
CA PRO A 743 20.36 -2.53 -49.14
C PRO A 743 20.14 -0.98 -49.15
N PRO A 744 19.56 -0.40 -48.08
CA PRO A 744 20.31 0.26 -47.00
C PRO A 744 21.30 -0.67 -46.29
N PRO A 745 22.40 -0.19 -45.71
CA PRO A 745 23.45 -1.04 -45.13
C PRO A 745 22.96 -2.17 -44.21
N GLU A 746 21.85 -1.91 -43.50
CA GLU A 746 21.19 -2.75 -42.49
C GLU A 746 20.52 -3.97 -43.14
N LEU A 747 19.81 -3.77 -44.25
CA LEU A 747 18.96 -4.79 -44.89
C LEU A 747 19.75 -5.68 -45.90
N VAL A 748 21.06 -5.44 -46.11
CA VAL A 748 21.88 -6.01 -47.21
C VAL A 748 21.87 -7.55 -47.27
N GLY A 749 21.12 -8.08 -48.24
CA GLY A 749 21.06 -9.52 -48.53
C GLY A 749 19.95 -10.27 -47.80
N VAL A 750 19.16 -9.58 -46.98
CA VAL A 750 18.01 -10.13 -46.27
C VAL A 750 16.75 -10.10 -47.14
N CYS A 751 16.58 -9.03 -47.93
CA CYS A 751 15.43 -8.82 -48.82
C CYS A 751 15.83 -8.83 -50.33
N GLY A 752 14.83 -8.93 -51.22
CA GLY A 752 14.98 -8.81 -52.68
C GLY A 752 14.64 -7.41 -53.22
N PRO A 753 15.15 -7.00 -54.41
CA PRO A 753 15.21 -5.60 -54.90
C PRO A 753 13.89 -4.84 -55.14
N SER A 754 12.76 -5.39 -54.71
CA SER A 754 11.46 -4.70 -54.59
C SER A 754 10.49 -5.42 -53.63
N SER A 755 10.97 -6.27 -52.71
CA SER A 755 10.16 -6.98 -51.72
C SER A 755 11.02 -7.58 -50.60
N CYS A 756 10.55 -7.40 -49.37
CA CYS A 756 11.00 -7.99 -48.12
C CYS A 756 10.01 -9.06 -47.58
N ALA A 757 9.09 -9.57 -48.40
CA ALA A 757 8.14 -10.58 -47.95
C ALA A 757 8.84 -11.83 -47.39
N GLY A 758 8.55 -12.20 -46.14
CA GLY A 758 9.22 -13.29 -45.40
C GLY A 758 10.67 -13.00 -44.97
N ALA A 759 11.10 -11.73 -44.92
CA ALA A 759 12.44 -11.34 -44.46
C ALA A 759 12.53 -11.29 -42.92
N ASP A 760 13.73 -11.57 -42.37
CA ASP A 760 14.04 -11.45 -40.94
C ASP A 760 14.74 -10.11 -40.67
N LEU A 761 13.96 -9.13 -40.22
CA LEU A 761 14.37 -7.75 -39.90
C LEU A 761 14.37 -7.50 -38.38
N SER A 762 14.38 -8.57 -37.59
CA SER A 762 14.34 -8.51 -36.13
C SER A 762 15.54 -7.75 -35.55
N GLY A 763 15.30 -6.93 -34.52
CA GLY A 763 16.31 -6.12 -33.83
C GLY A 763 16.99 -5.03 -34.65
N MET A 764 16.54 -4.72 -35.88
CA MET A 764 17.17 -3.74 -36.75
C MET A 764 16.75 -2.29 -36.44
N ASP A 765 17.70 -1.37 -36.41
CA ASP A 765 17.43 0.07 -36.46
C ASP A 765 17.18 0.48 -37.92
N LEU A 766 15.93 0.83 -38.22
CA LEU A 766 15.39 1.26 -39.50
C LEU A 766 14.74 2.66 -39.38
N SER A 767 15.10 3.41 -38.33
CA SER A 767 14.55 4.74 -38.02
C SER A 767 14.77 5.75 -39.17
N GLY A 768 13.74 6.58 -39.42
CA GLY A 768 13.76 7.63 -40.44
C GLY A 768 13.94 7.17 -41.89
N LEU A 769 13.80 5.87 -42.19
CA LEU A 769 13.94 5.35 -43.56
C LEU A 769 12.68 5.59 -44.42
N ASP A 770 12.92 5.78 -45.72
CA ASP A 770 11.90 5.78 -46.78
C ASP A 770 11.65 4.32 -47.20
N LEU A 771 10.51 3.77 -46.73
CA LEU A 771 10.05 2.40 -46.96
C LEU A 771 8.65 2.37 -47.60
N ALA A 772 8.20 3.50 -48.17
CA ALA A 772 6.85 3.70 -48.68
C ALA A 772 6.49 2.72 -49.80
N GLY A 773 5.33 2.10 -49.70
CA GLY A 773 4.83 1.11 -50.67
C GLY A 773 5.66 -0.18 -50.81
N VAL A 774 6.61 -0.45 -49.90
CA VAL A 774 7.38 -1.70 -49.92
C VAL A 774 6.52 -2.87 -49.46
N ASP A 775 6.80 -4.03 -50.06
CA ASP A 775 6.14 -5.30 -49.77
C ASP A 775 6.90 -6.07 -48.67
N PHE A 776 6.28 -6.23 -47.50
CA PHE A 776 6.82 -6.87 -46.29
C PHE A 776 5.90 -8.02 -45.80
N GLU A 777 5.13 -8.66 -46.69
CA GLU A 777 4.16 -9.70 -46.29
C GLU A 777 4.85 -10.87 -45.56
N GLY A 778 4.48 -11.13 -44.31
CA GLY A 778 5.08 -12.14 -43.46
C GLY A 778 6.52 -11.85 -43.02
N ALA A 779 7.00 -10.60 -43.08
CA ALA A 779 8.31 -10.23 -42.56
C ALA A 779 8.33 -10.19 -41.03
N ASP A 780 9.42 -10.66 -40.43
CA ASP A 780 9.73 -10.49 -39.01
C ASP A 780 10.42 -9.13 -38.82
N PHE A 781 9.98 -8.36 -37.84
CA PHE A 781 10.44 -7.03 -37.42
C PHE A 781 10.65 -6.99 -35.90
N ALA A 782 10.68 -8.15 -35.22
CA ALA A 782 10.62 -8.23 -33.76
C ALA A 782 11.75 -7.45 -33.09
N GLY A 783 11.41 -6.43 -32.30
CA GLY A 783 12.35 -5.55 -31.60
C GLY A 783 13.07 -4.52 -32.48
N CYS A 784 12.56 -4.19 -33.67
CA CYS A 784 13.14 -3.13 -34.50
C CYS A 784 13.00 -1.71 -33.89
N SER A 785 13.65 -0.73 -34.52
CA SER A 785 13.16 0.65 -34.50
C SER A 785 12.80 1.09 -35.91
N LEU A 786 11.66 1.76 -36.03
CA LEU A 786 11.09 2.42 -37.20
C LEU A 786 10.69 3.86 -36.82
N GLU A 787 11.33 4.45 -35.79
CA GLU A 787 11.05 5.82 -35.32
C GLU A 787 11.06 6.80 -36.51
N GLY A 788 9.94 7.48 -36.76
CA GLY A 788 9.79 8.46 -37.84
C GLY A 788 9.97 7.91 -39.27
N ALA A 789 9.90 6.60 -39.50
CA ALA A 789 9.98 6.00 -40.84
C ALA A 789 8.72 6.28 -41.68
N ASP A 790 8.90 6.37 -43.01
CA ASP A 790 7.79 6.48 -43.98
C ASP A 790 7.41 5.09 -44.49
N LEU A 791 6.19 4.66 -44.16
CA LEU A 791 5.59 3.38 -44.53
C LEU A 791 4.28 3.61 -45.31
N GLU A 792 4.07 4.78 -45.94
CA GLU A 792 2.80 5.11 -46.62
C GLU A 792 2.47 4.04 -47.69
N GLY A 793 1.32 3.38 -47.51
CA GLY A 793 0.84 2.32 -48.40
C GLY A 793 1.65 1.01 -48.40
N ALA A 794 2.55 0.77 -47.45
CA ALA A 794 3.31 -0.48 -47.34
C ALA A 794 2.41 -1.72 -47.07
N ASN A 795 2.87 -2.91 -47.49
CA ASN A 795 2.19 -4.18 -47.24
C ASN A 795 2.86 -4.94 -46.08
N LEU A 796 2.33 -4.80 -44.87
CA LEU A 796 2.79 -5.45 -43.64
C LEU A 796 1.85 -6.60 -43.23
N GLY A 797 1.17 -7.23 -44.20
CA GLY A 797 0.25 -8.34 -43.93
C GLY A 797 0.96 -9.52 -43.27
N SER A 798 0.45 -10.01 -42.15
CA SER A 798 1.04 -11.08 -41.33
C SER A 798 2.50 -10.84 -40.89
N ALA A 799 2.97 -9.59 -40.87
CA ALA A 799 4.28 -9.24 -40.35
C ALA A 799 4.29 -9.29 -38.81
N ASP A 800 5.44 -9.65 -38.22
CA ASP A 800 5.67 -9.69 -36.78
C ASP A 800 6.45 -8.45 -36.35
N LEU A 801 5.76 -7.40 -35.91
CA LEU A 801 6.37 -6.17 -35.37
C LEU A 801 6.46 -6.21 -33.84
N THR A 802 6.54 -7.39 -33.22
CA THR A 802 6.54 -7.50 -31.74
C THR A 802 7.68 -6.70 -31.11
N GLY A 803 7.37 -5.82 -30.16
CA GLY A 803 8.37 -5.00 -29.48
C GLY A 803 9.05 -3.90 -30.32
N CYS A 804 8.65 -3.65 -31.57
CA CYS A 804 9.29 -2.63 -32.41
C CYS A 804 8.82 -1.20 -32.07
N ASP A 805 9.73 -0.23 -32.09
CA ASP A 805 9.41 1.19 -31.89
C ASP A 805 8.96 1.86 -33.20
N LEU A 806 7.68 2.20 -33.34
CA LEU A 806 7.12 2.92 -34.48
C LEU A 806 6.76 4.38 -34.13
N THR A 807 7.41 4.97 -33.14
CA THR A 807 7.11 6.34 -32.66
C THR A 807 7.20 7.35 -33.80
N GLY A 808 6.12 8.09 -34.03
CA GLY A 808 6.01 9.10 -35.10
C GLY A 808 6.07 8.57 -36.54
N ALA A 809 6.00 7.25 -36.76
CA ALA A 809 6.03 6.66 -38.10
C ALA A 809 4.73 6.93 -38.90
N ASP A 810 4.85 6.99 -40.23
CA ASP A 810 3.73 7.25 -41.14
C ASP A 810 3.26 5.94 -41.80
N LEU A 811 2.18 5.35 -41.29
CA LEU A 811 1.57 4.12 -41.81
C LEU A 811 0.26 4.41 -42.58
N ARG A 812 0.09 5.62 -43.15
CA ARG A 812 -1.13 6.01 -43.85
C ARG A 812 -1.48 5.03 -44.97
N GLY A 813 -2.70 4.50 -44.93
CA GLY A 813 -3.20 3.53 -45.91
C GLY A 813 -2.49 2.16 -45.94
N ALA A 814 -1.61 1.83 -44.98
CA ALA A 814 -0.87 0.57 -44.96
C ALA A 814 -1.79 -0.66 -44.77
N VAL A 815 -1.37 -1.80 -45.33
CA VAL A 815 -2.05 -3.09 -45.19
C VAL A 815 -1.48 -3.83 -43.98
N LEU A 816 -2.23 -3.87 -42.89
CA LEU A 816 -1.80 -4.40 -41.59
C LEU A 816 -2.62 -5.65 -41.20
N THR A 817 -2.98 -6.50 -42.17
CA THR A 817 -3.92 -7.61 -41.93
C THR A 817 -3.22 -8.79 -41.27
N ASP A 818 -3.76 -9.28 -40.15
CA ASP A 818 -3.23 -10.36 -39.32
C ASP A 818 -1.77 -10.14 -38.84
N ALA A 819 -1.31 -8.88 -38.78
CA ALA A 819 0.01 -8.50 -38.29
C ALA A 819 0.07 -8.46 -36.74
N ASP A 820 1.21 -8.84 -36.16
CA ASP A 820 1.43 -8.74 -34.72
C ASP A 820 2.17 -7.45 -34.38
N PHE A 821 1.73 -6.74 -33.34
CA PHE A 821 2.37 -5.55 -32.78
C PHE A 821 2.65 -5.72 -31.28
N THR A 822 2.69 -6.96 -30.78
CA THR A 822 2.75 -7.22 -29.34
C THR A 822 4.07 -6.74 -28.74
N GLY A 823 4.03 -5.68 -27.93
CA GLY A 823 5.23 -4.99 -27.41
C GLY A 823 5.54 -3.65 -28.08
N ALA A 824 5.03 -3.39 -29.28
CA ALA A 824 5.42 -2.26 -30.12
C ALA A 824 5.01 -0.89 -29.54
N ASP A 825 5.85 0.14 -29.67
CA ASP A 825 5.44 1.52 -29.40
C ASP A 825 4.83 2.15 -30.67
N LEU A 826 3.80 2.98 -30.47
CA LEU A 826 2.98 3.62 -31.50
C LEU A 826 2.72 5.11 -31.18
N GLY A 827 3.49 5.69 -30.27
CA GLY A 827 3.37 7.09 -29.85
C GLY A 827 3.38 8.05 -31.05
N ASP A 828 2.37 8.91 -31.13
CA ASP A 828 2.16 9.91 -32.20
C ASP A 828 2.17 9.35 -33.67
N ALA A 829 2.07 8.03 -33.87
CA ALA A 829 2.06 7.41 -35.20
C ALA A 829 0.75 7.66 -35.99
N ASP A 830 0.85 7.71 -37.32
CA ASP A 830 -0.27 8.00 -38.23
C ASP A 830 -0.79 6.73 -38.93
N LEU A 831 -1.95 6.23 -38.51
CA LEU A 831 -2.59 5.04 -39.09
C LEU A 831 -3.86 5.38 -39.89
N ARG A 832 -3.99 6.63 -40.35
CA ARG A 832 -5.21 7.09 -41.05
C ARG A 832 -5.47 6.29 -42.31
N GLY A 833 -6.65 5.69 -42.39
CA GLY A 833 -7.07 4.82 -43.50
C GLY A 833 -6.37 3.45 -43.59
N ALA A 834 -5.52 3.07 -42.63
CA ALA A 834 -4.90 1.74 -42.59
C ALA A 834 -5.94 0.62 -42.31
N SER A 835 -5.55 -0.63 -42.61
CA SER A 835 -6.42 -1.80 -42.49
C SER A 835 -5.91 -2.89 -41.52
N PRO A 836 -5.86 -2.62 -40.20
CA PRO A 836 -5.54 -3.60 -39.14
C PRO A 836 -6.71 -4.56 -38.83
N THR A 837 -7.10 -5.36 -39.82
CA THR A 837 -8.04 -6.48 -39.63
C THR A 837 -7.27 -7.67 -39.07
N GLY A 838 -7.74 -8.25 -37.95
CA GLY A 838 -7.12 -9.42 -37.31
C GLY A 838 -5.83 -9.16 -36.52
N ALA A 839 -5.22 -7.98 -36.66
CA ALA A 839 -3.97 -7.62 -36.00
C ALA A 839 -4.04 -7.67 -34.44
N GLN A 840 -2.89 -7.92 -33.81
CA GLN A 840 -2.76 -7.98 -32.35
C GLN A 840 -2.08 -6.72 -31.81
N LEU A 841 -2.84 -5.82 -31.15
CA LEU A 841 -2.33 -4.60 -30.49
C LEU A 841 -2.26 -4.83 -28.97
N THR A 842 -1.53 -5.87 -28.58
CA THR A 842 -1.42 -6.36 -27.20
C THR A 842 -0.17 -5.82 -26.53
N SER A 843 -0.35 -5.11 -25.40
CA SER A 843 0.74 -4.62 -24.53
C SER A 843 1.95 -4.05 -25.29
N ALA A 844 1.83 -2.82 -25.79
CA ALA A 844 2.99 -1.95 -25.97
C ALA A 844 3.85 -1.97 -24.69
N GLY A 845 5.17 -1.75 -24.82
CA GLY A 845 6.09 -1.75 -23.69
C GLY A 845 5.76 -0.72 -22.59
N SER A 846 6.56 -0.67 -21.52
CA SER A 846 6.36 0.25 -20.39
C SER A 846 6.76 1.71 -20.69
N GLY A 847 6.33 2.22 -21.85
CA GLY A 847 6.54 3.57 -22.38
C GLY A 847 5.20 4.27 -22.71
N PRO A 848 5.20 5.28 -23.60
CA PRO A 848 4.02 6.07 -23.98
C PRO A 848 3.07 5.39 -25.00
N GLY A 849 2.95 4.05 -24.96
CA GLY A 849 2.27 3.24 -25.96
C GLY A 849 0.88 3.75 -26.37
N MET A 850 0.64 3.84 -27.69
CA MET A 850 -0.58 4.36 -28.31
C MET A 850 -1.01 5.79 -27.91
N ARG A 851 -0.18 6.57 -27.20
CA ARG A 851 -0.54 7.97 -26.89
C ARG A 851 -0.49 8.82 -28.15
N GLY A 852 -1.52 9.64 -28.37
CA GLY A 852 -1.59 10.60 -29.49
C GLY A 852 -1.92 10.00 -30.87
N THR A 853 -1.79 8.68 -31.04
CA THR A 853 -2.01 7.94 -32.29
C THR A 853 -3.36 8.24 -32.96
N ASP A 854 -3.36 8.48 -34.28
CA ASP A 854 -4.60 8.79 -35.04
C ASP A 854 -5.11 7.59 -35.85
N PHE A 855 -6.16 6.94 -35.35
CA PHE A 855 -6.90 5.87 -36.03
C PHE A 855 -8.11 6.39 -36.82
N SER A 856 -8.14 7.68 -37.22
CA SER A 856 -9.28 8.24 -37.96
C SER A 856 -9.55 7.49 -39.27
N ASP A 857 -10.84 7.23 -39.51
CA ASP A 857 -11.40 6.43 -40.61
C ASP A 857 -10.83 4.98 -40.76
N ALA A 858 -10.03 4.48 -39.81
CA ALA A 858 -9.48 3.12 -39.82
C ALA A 858 -10.57 2.03 -39.69
N THR A 859 -10.27 0.83 -40.21
CA THR A 859 -11.17 -0.34 -40.14
C THR A 859 -10.62 -1.39 -39.18
N LEU A 860 -11.16 -1.41 -37.96
CA LEU A 860 -10.78 -2.29 -36.86
C LEU A 860 -11.75 -3.48 -36.76
N ARG A 861 -11.27 -4.68 -37.05
CA ARG A 861 -12.07 -5.91 -37.14
C ARG A 861 -11.35 -7.07 -36.47
N GLY A 862 -11.93 -7.62 -35.41
CA GLY A 862 -11.34 -8.72 -34.64
C GLY A 862 -10.10 -8.34 -33.82
N THR A 863 -9.59 -7.11 -33.99
CA THR A 863 -8.41 -6.55 -33.32
C THR A 863 -8.54 -6.63 -31.79
N LEU A 864 -7.48 -7.09 -31.12
CA LEU A 864 -7.34 -7.06 -29.66
C LEU A 864 -6.56 -5.81 -29.26
N ILE A 865 -6.97 -5.12 -28.19
CA ILE A 865 -6.35 -3.87 -27.70
C ILE A 865 -6.12 -3.97 -26.18
N GLY A 866 -4.93 -3.54 -25.73
CA GLY A 866 -4.51 -3.51 -24.32
C GLY A 866 -5.36 -2.63 -23.40
N ALA A 867 -5.23 -2.85 -22.08
CA ALA A 867 -6.20 -2.36 -21.09
C ALA A 867 -5.89 -0.99 -20.45
N GLN A 868 -4.74 -0.36 -20.69
CA GLN A 868 -4.30 0.83 -19.92
C GLN A 868 -4.19 2.13 -20.75
N ASP A 869 -4.12 2.03 -22.09
CA ASP A 869 -3.24 2.92 -22.87
C ASP A 869 -3.95 3.88 -23.84
N LEU A 870 -5.29 3.88 -23.88
CA LEU A 870 -6.10 4.70 -24.81
C LEU A 870 -6.24 6.17 -24.38
N ARG A 871 -5.12 6.86 -24.11
CA ARG A 871 -5.07 8.29 -23.77
C ARG A 871 -4.81 9.14 -25.01
N GLU A 872 -5.59 10.22 -25.18
CA GLU A 872 -5.47 11.21 -26.27
C GLU A 872 -5.69 10.67 -27.72
N VAL A 873 -5.91 9.36 -27.89
CA VAL A 873 -6.20 8.67 -29.17
C VAL A 873 -7.43 9.25 -29.91
N SER A 874 -7.30 9.44 -31.23
CA SER A 874 -8.43 9.73 -32.11
C SER A 874 -8.98 8.47 -32.78
N LEU A 875 -10.30 8.25 -32.64
CA LEU A 875 -11.08 7.21 -33.33
C LEU A 875 -12.18 7.83 -34.21
N THR A 876 -11.92 9.00 -34.78
CA THR A 876 -12.92 9.77 -35.53
C THR A 876 -13.27 9.06 -36.85
N GLY A 877 -14.55 8.73 -37.04
CA GLY A 877 -15.01 8.01 -38.25
C GLY A 877 -14.70 6.50 -38.29
N ALA A 878 -13.81 6.02 -37.42
CA ALA A 878 -13.36 4.63 -37.36
C ALA A 878 -14.52 3.61 -37.24
N THR A 879 -14.35 2.46 -37.88
CA THR A 879 -15.33 1.35 -37.86
C THR A 879 -14.83 0.21 -36.99
N LEU A 880 -15.42 0.08 -35.79
CA LEU A 880 -15.12 -0.96 -34.80
C LEU A 880 -16.12 -2.12 -34.93
N THR A 881 -15.65 -3.35 -35.19
CA THR A 881 -16.52 -4.54 -35.27
C THR A 881 -15.85 -5.75 -34.65
N GLY A 882 -16.39 -6.21 -33.53
CA GLY A 882 -15.87 -7.37 -32.78
C GLY A 882 -14.64 -7.09 -31.90
N THR A 883 -14.20 -5.84 -31.80
CA THR A 883 -13.12 -5.38 -30.90
C THR A 883 -13.50 -5.55 -29.43
N ASP A 884 -12.55 -6.04 -28.62
CA ASP A 884 -12.66 -6.10 -27.16
C ASP A 884 -11.97 -4.87 -26.53
N LEU A 885 -12.57 -4.33 -25.46
CA LEU A 885 -12.13 -3.10 -24.77
C LEU A 885 -12.33 -3.24 -23.23
N ARG A 886 -12.19 -4.46 -22.70
CA ARG A 886 -12.21 -4.73 -21.25
C ARG A 886 -11.09 -3.98 -20.53
N GLY A 887 -11.44 -3.31 -19.43
CA GLY A 887 -10.49 -2.60 -18.56
C GLY A 887 -10.15 -1.16 -18.95
N ALA A 888 -10.22 -0.81 -20.24
CA ALA A 888 -9.80 0.49 -20.76
C ALA A 888 -10.39 1.70 -20.01
N SER A 889 -9.52 2.66 -19.69
CA SER A 889 -9.90 4.01 -19.25
C SER A 889 -9.96 4.95 -20.45
N ILE A 890 -11.06 5.66 -20.61
CA ILE A 890 -11.24 6.64 -21.69
C ILE A 890 -11.46 8.01 -21.04
N GLU A 891 -10.44 8.87 -21.13
CA GLU A 891 -10.41 10.24 -20.61
C GLU A 891 -10.20 11.22 -21.79
N ASP A 892 -11.00 12.28 -21.84
CA ASP A 892 -11.04 13.35 -22.86
C ASP A 892 -11.19 12.97 -24.35
N SER A 893 -11.31 11.69 -24.70
CA SER A 893 -11.51 11.24 -26.10
C SER A 893 -12.87 11.66 -26.71
N ALA A 894 -12.81 12.34 -27.86
CA ALA A 894 -13.99 12.85 -28.58
C ALA A 894 -14.61 11.82 -29.56
N LEU A 895 -15.25 10.76 -29.03
CA LEU A 895 -15.87 9.66 -29.80
C LEU A 895 -17.15 10.04 -30.59
N LYS A 896 -17.01 11.02 -31.47
CA LYS A 896 -18.09 11.66 -32.23
C LYS A 896 -18.49 10.81 -33.45
N ALA A 897 -19.76 10.38 -33.46
CA ALA A 897 -20.35 9.56 -34.54
C ALA A 897 -19.74 8.15 -34.76
N ALA A 898 -19.05 7.59 -33.76
CA ALA A 898 -18.54 6.21 -33.79
C ALA A 898 -19.64 5.17 -34.09
N ARG A 899 -19.25 4.08 -34.76
CA ARG A 899 -20.12 2.95 -35.11
C ARG A 899 -19.69 1.70 -34.35
N LEU A 900 -20.37 1.41 -33.25
CA LEU A 900 -20.10 0.25 -32.39
C LEU A 900 -21.08 -0.88 -32.71
N LYS A 901 -20.56 -2.06 -33.06
CA LYS A 901 -21.37 -3.26 -33.28
C LYS A 901 -20.71 -4.52 -32.71
N HIS A 902 -21.45 -5.23 -31.86
CA HIS A 902 -20.98 -6.42 -31.12
C HIS A 902 -19.83 -6.14 -30.13
N THR A 903 -19.74 -4.92 -29.59
CA THR A 903 -18.64 -4.50 -28.68
C THR A 903 -18.91 -4.90 -27.23
N GLN A 904 -17.86 -5.32 -26.50
CA GLN A 904 -17.91 -5.63 -25.07
C GLN A 904 -17.09 -4.61 -24.27
N LEU A 905 -17.76 -3.92 -23.33
CA LEU A 905 -17.20 -2.90 -22.44
C LEU A 905 -17.40 -3.34 -20.97
N HIS A 906 -17.02 -4.59 -20.68
CA HIS A 906 -17.20 -5.17 -19.35
C HIS A 906 -16.19 -4.56 -18.36
N GLY A 907 -16.68 -4.01 -17.25
CA GLY A 907 -15.87 -3.37 -16.20
C GLY A 907 -15.26 -2.01 -16.55
N ALA A 908 -15.32 -1.57 -17.82
CA ALA A 908 -14.69 -0.34 -18.31
C ALA A 908 -15.11 0.92 -17.53
N THR A 909 -14.19 1.88 -17.40
CA THR A 909 -14.46 3.17 -16.75
C THR A 909 -14.52 4.27 -17.81
N LEU A 910 -15.67 4.94 -17.90
CA LEU A 910 -15.93 5.99 -18.89
C LEU A 910 -16.20 7.31 -18.16
N THR A 911 -15.24 8.24 -18.20
CA THR A 911 -15.33 9.54 -17.51
C THR A 911 -15.30 10.68 -18.53
N GLY A 912 -16.34 11.53 -18.55
CA GLY A 912 -16.45 12.69 -19.45
C GLY A 912 -16.76 12.38 -20.93
N VAL A 913 -16.66 11.11 -21.34
CA VAL A 913 -16.82 10.64 -22.72
C VAL A 913 -18.11 11.12 -23.41
N THR A 914 -17.98 11.67 -24.61
CA THR A 914 -19.10 12.17 -25.42
C THR A 914 -19.33 11.31 -26.67
N LEU A 915 -20.38 10.49 -26.65
CA LEU A 915 -20.84 9.58 -27.72
C LEU A 915 -22.06 10.16 -28.48
N ASP A 916 -22.10 11.48 -28.62
CA ASP A 916 -23.19 12.20 -29.28
C ASP A 916 -23.40 11.73 -30.72
N ARG A 917 -24.64 11.36 -31.05
CA ARG A 917 -25.06 10.83 -32.38
C ARG A 917 -24.33 9.55 -32.83
N ALA A 918 -23.65 8.84 -31.93
CA ALA A 918 -23.08 7.52 -32.21
C ALA A 918 -24.19 6.51 -32.57
N ARG A 919 -23.80 5.45 -33.30
CA ARG A 919 -24.66 4.29 -33.55
C ARG A 919 -24.11 3.10 -32.78
N ILE A 920 -24.83 2.66 -31.75
CA ILE A 920 -24.44 1.59 -30.84
C ILE A 920 -25.44 0.44 -30.99
N LYS A 921 -24.95 -0.74 -31.41
CA LYS A 921 -25.79 -1.93 -31.58
C LYS A 921 -25.19 -3.21 -30.98
N ASP A 922 -26.03 -4.03 -30.37
CA ASP A 922 -25.72 -5.36 -29.82
C ASP A 922 -24.52 -5.29 -28.85
N THR A 923 -24.60 -4.44 -27.82
CA THR A 923 -23.44 -3.97 -27.01
C THR A 923 -23.64 -4.16 -25.50
N SER A 924 -22.61 -4.61 -24.78
CA SER A 924 -22.68 -4.87 -23.33
C SER A 924 -21.70 -4.02 -22.52
N LEU A 925 -22.22 -3.27 -21.55
CA LEU A 925 -21.51 -2.42 -20.57
C LEU A 925 -21.69 -2.97 -19.14
N ALA A 926 -21.59 -4.29 -18.97
CA ALA A 926 -21.81 -4.90 -17.66
C ALA A 926 -20.67 -4.57 -16.67
N ARG A 927 -21.00 -4.32 -15.39
CA ARG A 927 -20.08 -3.82 -14.33
C ARG A 927 -19.40 -2.47 -14.61
N ALA A 928 -19.64 -1.82 -15.76
CA ALA A 928 -18.95 -0.58 -16.15
C ALA A 928 -19.21 0.59 -15.18
N ARG A 929 -18.21 1.46 -15.02
CA ARG A 929 -18.24 2.68 -14.17
C ARG A 929 -18.37 3.92 -15.06
N LEU A 930 -19.59 4.42 -15.27
CA LEU A 930 -19.87 5.60 -16.12
C LEU A 930 -20.01 6.88 -15.28
N ARG A 931 -19.24 7.92 -15.60
CA ARG A 931 -19.30 9.25 -14.97
C ARG A 931 -19.33 10.36 -16.03
N GLN A 932 -20.36 11.21 -16.00
CA GLN A 932 -20.48 12.39 -16.91
C GLN A 932 -20.52 12.07 -18.42
N VAL A 933 -20.95 10.86 -18.80
CA VAL A 933 -21.06 10.43 -20.20
C VAL A 933 -22.26 11.09 -20.91
N SER A 934 -22.08 11.49 -22.17
CA SER A 934 -23.15 11.98 -23.05
C SER A 934 -23.45 11.02 -24.21
N LEU A 935 -24.72 10.82 -24.52
CA LEU A 935 -25.27 10.05 -25.65
C LEU A 935 -26.28 10.91 -26.43
N TYR A 936 -26.06 12.22 -26.52
CA TYR A 936 -27.08 13.15 -27.01
C TYR A 936 -27.34 12.94 -28.52
N GLY A 937 -28.57 12.54 -28.84
CA GLY A 937 -28.95 12.18 -30.21
C GLY A 937 -28.42 10.84 -30.73
N ALA A 938 -27.81 9.98 -29.89
CA ALA A 938 -27.31 8.67 -30.29
C ALA A 938 -28.43 7.66 -30.64
N GLU A 939 -28.15 6.71 -31.52
CA GLU A 939 -29.05 5.58 -31.84
C GLU A 939 -28.61 4.32 -31.10
N LEU A 940 -29.48 3.77 -30.25
CA LEU A 940 -29.18 2.62 -29.38
C LEU A 940 -30.06 1.41 -29.73
N HIS A 941 -29.44 0.27 -30.02
CA HIS A 941 -30.10 -0.97 -30.38
C HIS A 941 -29.51 -2.14 -29.58
N ASP A 942 -30.32 -2.83 -28.78
CA ASP A 942 -29.92 -4.01 -28.00
C ASP A 942 -28.67 -3.79 -27.13
N VAL A 943 -28.75 -2.78 -26.25
CA VAL A 943 -27.66 -2.38 -25.33
C VAL A 943 -27.96 -2.80 -23.88
N SER A 944 -26.95 -3.25 -23.12
CA SER A 944 -27.10 -3.71 -21.73
C SER A 944 -26.12 -3.06 -20.75
N PHE A 945 -26.61 -2.71 -19.56
CA PHE A 945 -25.87 -2.08 -18.46
C PHE A 945 -25.94 -2.92 -17.16
N ALA A 946 -25.78 -4.23 -17.26
CA ALA A 946 -25.95 -5.15 -16.12
C ALA A 946 -24.91 -4.93 -15.01
N ARG A 947 -25.33 -4.67 -13.77
CA ARG A 947 -24.46 -4.30 -12.63
C ARG A 947 -23.59 -3.05 -12.83
N ALA A 948 -23.90 -2.19 -13.81
CA ALA A 948 -23.15 -0.94 -14.03
C ALA A 948 -23.39 0.08 -12.89
N SER A 949 -22.41 0.96 -12.68
CA SER A 949 -22.51 2.12 -11.79
C SER A 949 -22.49 3.39 -12.64
N VAL A 950 -23.59 4.17 -12.63
CA VAL A 950 -23.81 5.26 -13.58
C VAL A 950 -24.11 6.57 -12.85
N ARG A 951 -23.27 7.60 -13.05
CA ARG A 951 -23.38 8.94 -12.44
C ARG A 951 -23.41 10.03 -13.52
N LYS A 952 -24.45 10.88 -13.53
CA LYS A 952 -24.62 12.02 -14.49
C LYS A 952 -24.63 11.63 -15.99
N LEU A 953 -25.29 10.52 -16.37
CA LEU A 953 -25.46 10.14 -17.79
C LEU A 953 -26.52 11.01 -18.48
N ASP A 954 -26.23 11.53 -19.67
CA ASP A 954 -27.18 12.29 -20.51
C ASP A 954 -27.59 11.52 -21.77
N MET A 955 -28.89 11.27 -21.95
CA MET A 955 -29.47 10.63 -23.14
C MET A 955 -30.57 11.49 -23.77
N ARG A 956 -30.52 12.83 -23.60
CA ARG A 956 -31.50 13.73 -24.24
C ARG A 956 -31.41 13.58 -25.77
N ARG A 957 -32.58 13.46 -26.41
CA ARG A 957 -32.75 13.15 -27.85
C ARG A 957 -32.19 11.81 -28.36
N ALA A 958 -31.68 10.91 -27.51
CA ALA A 958 -31.27 9.58 -27.96
C ALA A 958 -32.46 8.77 -28.49
N HIS A 959 -32.25 8.01 -29.56
CA HIS A 959 -33.22 7.12 -30.20
C HIS A 959 -32.90 5.66 -29.81
N ALA A 960 -33.54 5.19 -28.73
CA ALA A 960 -33.37 3.83 -28.24
C ALA A 960 -34.49 2.89 -28.73
N THR A 961 -34.12 1.71 -29.21
CA THR A 961 -35.07 0.64 -29.63
C THR A 961 -35.10 -0.54 -28.65
N SER A 962 -33.97 -0.84 -28.00
CA SER A 962 -33.84 -1.91 -27.01
C SER A 962 -32.65 -1.60 -26.10
N VAL A 963 -32.92 -1.34 -24.81
CA VAL A 963 -31.89 -1.02 -23.80
C VAL A 963 -32.29 -1.65 -22.46
N SER A 964 -31.34 -2.19 -21.70
CA SER A 964 -31.59 -2.91 -20.44
C SER A 964 -30.63 -2.53 -19.31
N PHE A 965 -31.17 -2.43 -18.09
CA PHE A 965 -30.42 -2.13 -16.86
C PHE A 965 -30.85 -3.13 -15.77
N SER A 966 -29.98 -4.06 -15.39
CA SER A 966 -30.28 -5.08 -14.37
C SER A 966 -29.27 -5.03 -13.23
N ARG A 967 -29.74 -4.95 -11.98
CA ARG A 967 -28.92 -4.70 -10.78
C ARG A 967 -27.95 -3.51 -10.87
N ALA A 968 -28.31 -2.47 -11.61
CA ALA A 968 -27.46 -1.28 -11.80
C ALA A 968 -27.67 -0.24 -10.68
N ARG A 969 -26.60 0.47 -10.29
CA ARG A 969 -26.64 1.66 -9.42
C ARG A 969 -26.77 2.90 -10.33
N LEU A 970 -27.88 3.65 -10.25
CA LEU A 970 -28.19 4.76 -11.15
C LEU A 970 -28.39 6.10 -10.40
N ALA A 971 -27.56 7.09 -10.68
CA ALA A 971 -27.60 8.42 -10.06
C ALA A 971 -27.54 9.57 -11.08
N GLY A 972 -28.54 10.47 -11.05
CA GLY A 972 -28.53 11.72 -11.82
C GLY A 972 -28.70 11.56 -13.35
N LEU A 973 -29.42 10.52 -13.79
CA LEU A 973 -29.76 10.27 -15.20
C LEU A 973 -30.61 11.41 -15.80
N ARG A 974 -30.19 11.96 -16.94
CA ARG A 974 -30.92 12.98 -17.70
C ARG A 974 -31.43 12.41 -19.03
N ALA A 975 -32.74 12.16 -19.14
CA ALA A 975 -33.38 11.69 -20.36
C ALA A 975 -34.45 12.69 -20.84
N ALA A 976 -34.67 12.76 -22.16
CA ALA A 976 -35.76 13.54 -22.75
C ALA A 976 -37.05 12.70 -22.79
N ARG A 977 -38.22 13.33 -22.62
CA ARG A 977 -39.51 12.61 -22.61
C ARG A 977 -39.75 11.76 -23.86
N SER A 978 -39.34 12.25 -25.03
CA SER A 978 -39.40 11.52 -26.32
C SER A 978 -38.40 10.36 -26.45
N SER A 979 -37.39 10.27 -25.58
CA SER A 979 -36.51 9.10 -25.43
C SER A 979 -37.14 8.06 -24.50
N ILE A 980 -38.16 8.44 -23.72
CA ILE A 980 -38.99 7.58 -22.87
C ILE A 980 -40.25 7.12 -23.63
N ASP A 981 -40.63 7.75 -24.75
CA ASP A 981 -41.73 7.28 -25.61
C ASP A 981 -41.41 5.96 -26.34
N GLY A 982 -40.14 5.50 -26.33
CA GLY A 982 -39.75 4.12 -26.63
C GLY A 982 -40.00 3.11 -25.50
N LEU A 983 -40.52 3.56 -24.35
CA LEU A 983 -40.69 2.79 -23.10
C LEU A 983 -42.16 2.75 -22.60
N SER A 984 -43.15 2.63 -23.49
CA SER A 984 -44.53 2.28 -23.07
C SER A 984 -45.40 1.66 -24.18
N LEU A 985 -46.16 0.62 -23.79
CA LEU A 985 -47.40 0.03 -24.36
C LEU A 985 -47.80 0.46 -25.80
N ALA A 986 -48.07 -0.47 -26.74
CA ALA A 986 -48.85 -1.70 -26.56
C ALA A 986 -48.72 -2.75 -27.70
N HIS A 987 -49.35 -3.90 -27.49
CA HIS A 987 -49.68 -4.99 -28.44
C HIS A 987 -48.61 -6.02 -28.86
N ALA A 988 -48.74 -7.20 -28.25
CA ALA A 988 -48.74 -8.53 -28.88
C ALA A 988 -47.41 -9.24 -29.29
N ARG A 989 -46.88 -9.99 -28.31
CA ARG A 989 -46.46 -11.41 -28.45
C ARG A 989 -45.37 -11.77 -29.50
N ARG A 990 -44.12 -11.40 -29.23
CA ARG A 990 -42.98 -12.34 -28.99
C ARG A 990 -41.66 -11.55 -28.86
N VAL A 991 -40.98 -11.67 -27.70
CA VAL A 991 -39.66 -11.08 -27.40
C VAL A 991 -39.71 -9.53 -27.35
N LEU A 992 -39.01 -8.76 -26.49
CA LEU A 992 -38.17 -9.03 -25.30
C LEU A 992 -38.80 -8.34 -24.05
N ARG A 993 -38.09 -8.24 -22.91
CA ARG A 993 -38.52 -7.52 -21.69
C ARG A 993 -37.50 -6.45 -21.30
N VAL A 994 -37.94 -5.25 -20.95
CA VAL A 994 -37.15 -4.36 -20.07
C VAL A 994 -37.21 -4.92 -18.65
N ASN A 995 -36.06 -5.25 -18.05
CA ASN A 995 -35.96 -6.02 -16.82
C ASN A 995 -35.10 -5.30 -15.76
N LEU A 996 -35.72 -4.42 -14.97
CA LEU A 996 -35.10 -3.64 -13.88
C LEU A 996 -34.89 -4.45 -12.58
N SER A 997 -34.72 -5.78 -12.66
CA SER A 997 -34.64 -6.65 -11.48
C SER A 997 -33.42 -6.32 -10.60
N GLY A 998 -33.70 -5.94 -9.35
CA GLY A 998 -32.70 -5.62 -8.33
C GLY A 998 -31.90 -4.34 -8.56
N SER A 999 -32.34 -3.44 -9.44
CA SER A 999 -31.68 -2.12 -9.67
C SER A 999 -32.19 -1.07 -8.66
N THR A 1000 -31.31 -0.17 -8.20
CA THR A 1000 -31.65 0.95 -7.31
C THR A 1000 -31.69 2.27 -8.08
N LEU A 1001 -32.76 3.06 -7.95
CA LEU A 1001 -32.91 4.38 -8.58
C LEU A 1001 -32.95 5.51 -7.54
N THR A 1002 -32.11 6.52 -7.69
CA THR A 1002 -32.15 7.76 -6.91
C THR A 1002 -32.01 9.00 -7.80
N GLY A 1003 -32.69 10.10 -7.44
CA GLY A 1003 -32.48 11.42 -8.05
C GLY A 1003 -33.00 11.61 -9.49
N LEU A 1004 -34.25 11.24 -9.79
CA LEU A 1004 -34.92 11.66 -11.04
C LEU A 1004 -35.35 13.14 -10.96
N ALA A 1005 -34.75 14.00 -11.78
CA ALA A 1005 -35.13 15.41 -11.90
C ALA A 1005 -36.19 15.63 -13.01
N PRO A 1006 -37.46 15.95 -12.68
CA PRO A 1006 -38.49 16.22 -13.68
C PRO A 1006 -38.25 17.58 -14.37
N THR A 1007 -38.15 17.59 -15.69
CA THR A 1007 -38.04 18.84 -16.46
C THR A 1007 -39.41 19.53 -16.59
N PRO A 1008 -39.51 20.86 -16.35
CA PRO A 1008 -40.78 21.57 -16.48
C PRO A 1008 -41.18 21.75 -17.95
N PRO A 1009 -42.43 21.45 -18.34
CA PRO A 1009 -42.91 21.70 -19.70
C PRO A 1009 -43.17 23.21 -19.90
N ARG A 1010 -42.65 23.79 -20.99
CA ARG A 1010 -43.00 25.15 -21.39
C ARG A 1010 -44.46 25.21 -21.88
N SER A 1011 -45.22 26.12 -21.29
CA SER A 1011 -46.45 26.75 -21.81
C SER A 1011 -47.56 25.86 -22.41
N ALA A 1012 -48.54 25.49 -21.57
CA ALA A 1012 -49.95 25.39 -21.95
C ALA A 1012 -50.82 25.64 -20.70
N ALA A 1013 -51.94 26.36 -20.85
CA ALA A 1013 -52.69 26.89 -19.71
C ALA A 1013 -53.91 26.04 -19.29
N SER A 1014 -54.31 26.24 -18.02
CA SER A 1014 -55.60 25.89 -17.40
C SER A 1014 -55.85 24.45 -16.90
N ARG A 1015 -56.49 24.39 -15.73
CA ARG A 1015 -57.39 23.33 -15.19
C ARG A 1015 -56.98 21.86 -15.35
N SER A 1016 -56.07 21.39 -14.48
CA SER A 1016 -56.21 20.09 -13.78
C SER A 1016 -55.15 19.91 -12.68
N ALA A 1017 -55.50 20.26 -11.44
CA ALA A 1017 -54.69 19.94 -10.26
C ALA A 1017 -55.08 18.56 -9.69
N ALA A 1018 -56.38 18.32 -9.50
CA ALA A 1018 -56.90 17.11 -8.83
C ALA A 1018 -56.49 15.78 -9.49
N LEU A 1019 -56.43 15.69 -10.83
CA LEU A 1019 -56.04 14.45 -11.51
C LEU A 1019 -54.54 14.10 -11.39
N LYS A 1020 -53.67 15.05 -11.03
CA LYS A 1020 -52.21 14.83 -11.02
C LYS A 1020 -51.73 14.02 -9.82
N MET A 1021 -52.41 14.12 -8.68
CA MET A 1021 -52.03 13.43 -7.45
C MET A 1021 -52.32 11.92 -7.52
N ASP A 1022 -53.48 11.56 -8.07
CA ASP A 1022 -53.96 10.19 -8.21
C ASP A 1022 -53.08 9.34 -9.15
N ALA A 1023 -52.65 9.90 -10.29
CA ALA A 1023 -51.73 9.21 -11.20
C ALA A 1023 -50.39 8.83 -10.54
N THR A 1024 -49.83 9.74 -9.73
CA THR A 1024 -48.57 9.53 -8.99
C THR A 1024 -48.73 8.44 -7.93
N VAL A 1025 -49.78 8.51 -7.10
CA VAL A 1025 -50.05 7.52 -6.05
C VAL A 1025 -50.31 6.12 -6.62
N ARG A 1026 -51.04 6.00 -7.74
CA ARG A 1026 -51.22 4.71 -8.44
C ARG A 1026 -49.91 4.14 -8.99
N THR A 1027 -48.98 4.99 -9.39
CA THR A 1027 -47.67 4.55 -9.92
C THR A 1027 -46.77 4.06 -8.78
N LEU A 1028 -46.75 4.77 -7.65
CA LEU A 1028 -45.99 4.38 -6.47
C LEU A 1028 -46.51 3.07 -5.85
N ARG A 1029 -47.84 2.89 -5.70
CA ARG A 1029 -48.41 1.61 -5.23
C ARG A 1029 -47.99 0.43 -6.12
N ARG A 1030 -48.08 0.60 -7.44
CA ARG A 1030 -47.68 -0.45 -8.41
C ARG A 1030 -46.20 -0.80 -8.39
N LEU A 1031 -45.32 0.04 -7.83
CA LEU A 1031 -43.90 -0.29 -7.65
C LEU A 1031 -43.67 -1.09 -6.36
N ALA A 1032 -44.41 -0.78 -5.30
CA ALA A 1032 -44.41 -1.58 -4.07
C ALA A 1032 -44.96 -3.00 -4.29
N ASP A 1033 -46.02 -3.15 -5.10
CA ASP A 1033 -46.62 -4.44 -5.46
C ASP A 1033 -45.65 -5.41 -6.18
N PHE A 1034 -44.51 -4.93 -6.67
CA PHE A 1034 -43.44 -5.73 -7.30
C PHE A 1034 -42.15 -5.85 -6.46
N GLY A 1035 -42.18 -5.49 -5.18
CA GLY A 1035 -41.10 -5.76 -4.22
C GLY A 1035 -39.96 -4.73 -4.19
N PHE A 1036 -40.14 -3.54 -4.77
CA PHE A 1036 -39.17 -2.44 -4.65
C PHE A 1036 -39.40 -1.65 -3.36
N ARG A 1037 -38.33 -1.43 -2.56
CA ARG A 1037 -38.35 -0.40 -1.51
C ARG A 1037 -38.34 0.99 -2.18
N VAL A 1038 -39.26 1.87 -1.76
CA VAL A 1038 -39.35 3.24 -2.25
C VAL A 1038 -39.45 4.18 -1.04
N SER A 1039 -38.37 4.90 -0.74
CA SER A 1039 -38.37 5.99 0.24
C SER A 1039 -38.95 7.25 -0.40
N ALA A 1040 -40.00 7.81 0.19
CA ALA A 1040 -40.51 9.13 -0.17
C ALA A 1040 -39.95 10.19 0.78
N ALA A 1041 -39.33 11.24 0.24
CA ALA A 1041 -38.88 12.38 1.03
C ALA A 1041 -40.09 13.10 1.66
N SER A 1042 -39.98 13.41 2.96
CA SER A 1042 -41.04 14.10 3.71
C SER A 1042 -41.15 15.56 3.26
N ALA A 1043 -42.29 15.93 2.67
CA ALA A 1043 -42.64 17.33 2.41
C ALA A 1043 -43.64 17.80 3.49
N LYS A 1044 -43.19 18.65 4.43
CA LYS A 1044 -44.10 19.34 5.36
C LYS A 1044 -45.04 20.29 4.57
N PRO A 1045 -46.33 20.37 4.91
CA PRO A 1045 -47.25 21.33 4.30
C PRO A 1045 -47.08 22.73 4.93
N GLY A 1046 -46.94 23.77 4.10
CA GLY A 1046 -46.89 25.17 4.56
C GLY A 1046 -47.02 26.18 3.42
N ASN A 1047 -48.05 27.03 3.53
CA ASN A 1047 -48.27 28.35 2.89
C ASN A 1047 -47.83 28.58 1.41
N GLY A 1048 -48.80 28.81 0.52
CA GLY A 1048 -48.58 29.31 -0.85
C GLY A 1048 -49.71 28.97 -1.82
#